data_AF-A0A0A9XKU2-F1
#
_entry.id   AF-A0A0A9XKU2-F1
#
_cell.length_a   1.000
_cell.length_b   1.000
_cell.length_c   1.000
_cell.angle_alpha   90.00
_cell.angle_beta   90.00
_cell.angle_gamma   90.00
#
_symmetry.space_group_name_H-M   'P 1'
#
loop_
_entity.id
_entity.type
_entity.pdbx_description
1 polymer ?
#
loop_
_entity_poly.entity_id
_entity_poly.type
_entity_poly.pdbx_seq_one_letter_code
_entity_poly.pdbx_strand_id
1 'polypeptide(L)'
;MITSIEDPASLISDGICYAPPRNKTPKVAVIGAGPAGLCAARYLFAEDSGFTGVVFEQKDTIGGTWVYTDEIGKDKYGQPIHSPLYHGLISNLPKEVMEYTDFPYDIQDKSYLTSEEVLDYLNKYTDHFNLRQHIKFNHLVKRVSPVGKTWSLTALDLATNIEHVSLYDAVMVCSGPTSIPVYPLIEGLARFSGKQLHAKSFRRAEAYKGLRVLVIGLGPSGMDITYKLLPHAKQVILSHKFESLKHVTFPLSLIVKPAAASMSDSTVTFVDGTSEEVDVVIHCTGYTYNFPFLTKECGLVVNQYVSPLYLHLFNIEAPSLAVLGLPRIIPYYYCVEYQAKAFLAFLRGDAELPSQEEMMKITEDDIKGKLESGTRKKDIHRMGKLTKEYFESLQKLANLPPIPEVRYNIFFDAFKRVVADFEGFRYGHYKILDDENFEVEILERPEPPAEIEEVVVEAAREEEILDNGNGGLLEEIDENLKKEDEVPQELLEVESHVVEEESQGVKEESQCVENGIPELKTTESVETTVLSSEPLEVTSISTIQTAMTSSNDVVETVTESLEKLQKVETSTEVVETRTSGVVETISSGVIETSSELLETTTMEVVEERKVYTERRVEEIVIDGVNTMQVEAVVEKHERILNGEQLSETMKSHEDENVVKHR
;
A
#
# COMPACT_ATOMS: atom_id res chain seq x y z
N MET A 1 3.20 -37.13 -28.90
CA MET A 1 2.96 -36.18 -29.99
C MET A 1 2.53 -34.88 -29.35
N ILE A 2 3.42 -33.90 -29.36
CA ILE A 2 3.17 -32.56 -28.85
C ILE A 2 2.41 -31.84 -29.96
N THR A 3 1.11 -31.63 -29.79
CA THR A 3 0.32 -30.77 -30.69
C THR A 3 0.37 -29.35 -30.15
N SER A 4 1.04 -28.50 -30.94
CA SER A 4 0.98 -27.03 -30.99
C SER A 4 0.29 -26.32 -29.83
N ILE A 5 1.09 -25.61 -29.04
CA ILE A 5 0.65 -24.50 -28.19
C ILE A 5 0.02 -23.47 -29.12
N GLU A 6 -1.30 -23.35 -29.11
CA GLU A 6 -1.99 -22.23 -29.74
C GLU A 6 -1.50 -20.93 -29.07
N ASP A 7 -1.21 -19.93 -29.90
CA ASP A 7 -0.79 -18.59 -29.47
C ASP A 7 -1.82 -18.05 -28.45
N PRO A 8 -1.43 -17.73 -27.20
CA PRO A 8 -2.33 -17.17 -26.20
C PRO A 8 -3.07 -15.91 -26.66
N ALA A 9 -2.51 -15.18 -27.64
CA ALA A 9 -3.13 -14.00 -28.24
C ALA A 9 -4.37 -14.33 -29.10
N SER A 10 -4.53 -15.59 -29.53
CA SER A 10 -5.65 -16.03 -30.38
C SER A 10 -6.97 -16.29 -29.62
N LEU A 11 -6.96 -16.24 -28.28
CA LEU A 11 -8.13 -16.51 -27.41
C LEU A 11 -8.90 -15.24 -26.98
N ILE A 12 -8.64 -14.10 -27.61
CA ILE A 12 -9.37 -12.85 -27.36
C ILE A 12 -10.61 -12.83 -28.26
N SER A 13 -11.71 -13.45 -27.82
CA SER A 13 -13.02 -13.25 -28.44
C SER A 13 -14.14 -13.16 -27.40
N ASP A 14 -14.82 -12.01 -27.42
CA ASP A 14 -16.16 -11.66 -26.96
C ASP A 14 -16.72 -12.33 -25.70
N GLY A 15 -16.64 -11.59 -24.58
CA GLY A 15 -17.48 -11.80 -23.40
C GLY A 15 -16.96 -11.09 -22.16
N ILE A 16 -17.66 -10.04 -21.73
CA ILE A 16 -17.47 -9.40 -20.41
C ILE A 16 -17.78 -10.46 -19.33
N CYS A 17 -16.92 -10.55 -18.31
CA CYS A 17 -17.01 -11.57 -17.27
C CYS A 17 -18.14 -11.26 -16.27
N TYR A 18 -19.31 -11.84 -16.49
CA TYR A 18 -20.43 -11.83 -15.55
C TYR A 18 -20.42 -13.11 -14.71
N ALA A 19 -19.69 -13.09 -13.60
CA ALA A 19 -19.65 -14.14 -12.57
C ALA A 19 -19.26 -15.57 -13.05
N PRO A 20 -18.66 -16.41 -12.19
CA PRO A 20 -18.37 -17.80 -12.57
C PRO A 20 -19.67 -18.57 -12.86
N PRO A 21 -19.68 -19.51 -13.83
CA PRO A 21 -20.86 -20.34 -14.10
C PRO A 21 -21.22 -21.18 -12.88
N ARG A 22 -22.50 -21.10 -12.44
CA ARG A 22 -23.07 -21.70 -11.21
C ARG A 22 -22.94 -23.24 -11.07
N ASN A 23 -22.35 -23.92 -12.04
CA ASN A 23 -22.28 -25.39 -12.10
C ASN A 23 -20.89 -25.97 -11.75
N LYS A 24 -19.92 -25.13 -11.32
CA LYS A 24 -18.60 -25.57 -10.84
C LYS A 24 -18.14 -24.70 -9.68
N THR A 25 -17.34 -25.26 -8.78
CA THR A 25 -16.65 -24.54 -7.70
C THR A 25 -15.67 -23.53 -8.31
N PRO A 26 -15.87 -22.21 -8.16
CA PRO A 26 -14.98 -21.23 -8.79
C PRO A 26 -13.58 -21.27 -8.21
N LYS A 27 -12.57 -21.10 -9.07
CA LYS A 27 -11.18 -21.07 -8.69
C LYS A 27 -10.66 -19.64 -8.63
N VAL A 28 -10.25 -19.16 -7.46
CA VAL A 28 -9.84 -17.77 -7.23
C VAL A 28 -8.34 -17.68 -6.99
N ALA A 29 -7.67 -16.73 -7.63
CA ALA A 29 -6.29 -16.37 -7.32
C ALA A 29 -6.25 -15.19 -6.34
N VAL A 30 -5.42 -15.28 -5.30
CA VAL A 30 -5.11 -14.16 -4.41
C VAL A 30 -3.65 -13.77 -4.61
N ILE A 31 -3.37 -12.49 -4.83
CA ILE A 31 -2.01 -11.98 -5.09
C ILE A 31 -1.53 -11.19 -3.88
N GLY A 32 -0.57 -11.75 -3.14
CA GLY A 32 0.00 -11.23 -1.90
C GLY A 32 -0.56 -11.93 -0.65
N ALA A 33 0.30 -12.18 0.34
CA ALA A 33 -0.03 -12.75 1.65
C ALA A 33 0.29 -11.77 2.81
N GLY A 34 0.08 -10.48 2.56
CA GLY A 34 -0.07 -9.46 3.62
C GLY A 34 -1.46 -9.51 4.26
N PRO A 35 -1.81 -8.54 5.15
CA PRO A 35 -3.08 -8.55 5.86
C PRO A 35 -4.31 -8.68 4.92
N ALA A 36 -4.36 -7.94 3.82
CA ALA A 36 -5.45 -8.06 2.84
C ALA A 36 -5.58 -9.48 2.26
N GLY A 37 -4.45 -10.09 1.88
CA GLY A 37 -4.42 -11.40 1.26
C GLY A 37 -4.70 -12.54 2.22
N LEU A 38 -4.24 -12.44 3.48
CA LEU A 38 -4.56 -13.39 4.54
C LEU A 38 -6.05 -13.36 4.88
N CYS A 39 -6.63 -12.16 4.96
CA CYS A 39 -8.07 -11.99 5.16
C CYS A 39 -8.87 -12.55 3.97
N ALA A 40 -8.45 -12.27 2.74
CA ALA A 40 -9.05 -12.88 1.54
C ALA A 40 -8.98 -14.42 1.59
N ALA A 41 -7.82 -14.97 1.95
CA ALA A 41 -7.62 -16.41 2.07
C ALA A 41 -8.52 -17.03 3.16
N ARG A 42 -8.67 -16.37 4.31
CA ARG A 42 -9.57 -16.82 5.39
C ARG A 42 -10.98 -17.12 4.90
N TYR A 43 -11.57 -16.19 4.15
CA TYR A 43 -12.95 -16.33 3.68
C TYR A 43 -13.04 -17.19 2.42
N LEU A 44 -12.00 -17.20 1.59
CA LEU A 44 -11.91 -18.05 0.40
C LEU A 44 -11.83 -19.54 0.76
N PHE A 45 -11.05 -19.90 1.79
CA PHE A 45 -10.81 -21.28 2.21
C PHE A 45 -11.61 -21.70 3.46
N ALA A 46 -12.58 -20.89 3.90
CA ALA A 46 -13.51 -21.28 4.93
C ALA A 46 -14.25 -22.58 4.54
N GLU A 47 -14.61 -23.38 5.53
CA GLU A 47 -15.53 -24.51 5.31
C GLU A 47 -16.82 -23.98 4.67
N ASP A 48 -17.33 -24.72 3.67
CA ASP A 48 -18.50 -24.34 2.89
C ASP A 48 -18.41 -23.02 2.09
N SER A 49 -17.21 -22.45 1.89
CA SER A 49 -17.05 -21.20 1.12
C SER A 49 -17.59 -21.31 -0.32
N GLY A 50 -17.57 -22.53 -0.88
CA GLY A 50 -17.94 -22.81 -2.26
C GLY A 50 -16.84 -22.45 -3.27
N PHE A 51 -15.60 -22.22 -2.82
CA PHE A 51 -14.48 -21.82 -3.65
C PHE A 51 -13.26 -22.73 -3.52
N THR A 52 -12.38 -22.67 -4.51
CA THR A 52 -11.00 -23.18 -4.44
C THR A 52 -10.04 -22.09 -4.88
N GLY A 53 -8.74 -22.25 -4.66
CA GLY A 53 -7.82 -21.20 -5.04
C GLY A 53 -6.38 -21.43 -4.62
N VAL A 54 -5.57 -20.41 -4.89
CA VAL A 54 -4.16 -20.33 -4.50
C VAL A 54 -3.84 -18.88 -4.14
N VAL A 55 -3.09 -18.68 -3.06
CA VAL A 55 -2.47 -17.40 -2.71
C VAL A 55 -1.03 -17.42 -3.22
N PHE A 56 -0.61 -16.37 -3.91
CA PHE A 56 0.78 -16.22 -4.37
C PHE A 56 1.48 -15.15 -3.54
N GLU A 57 2.61 -15.49 -2.94
CA GLU A 57 3.44 -14.57 -2.15
C GLU A 57 4.87 -14.60 -2.67
N GLN A 58 5.42 -13.42 -2.98
CA GLN A 58 6.77 -13.31 -3.53
C GLN A 58 7.84 -13.59 -2.48
N LYS A 59 7.57 -13.33 -1.19
CA LYS A 59 8.48 -13.62 -0.08
C LYS A 59 8.38 -15.08 0.34
N ASP A 60 9.31 -15.51 1.19
CA ASP A 60 9.30 -16.81 1.87
C ASP A 60 8.45 -16.83 3.16
N THR A 61 7.77 -15.73 3.48
CA THR A 61 6.94 -15.58 4.69
C THR A 61 5.69 -14.74 4.44
N ILE A 62 4.69 -14.89 5.31
CA ILE A 62 3.49 -14.05 5.37
C ILE A 62 3.77 -12.71 6.06
N GLY A 63 2.80 -11.79 5.99
CA GLY A 63 2.79 -10.55 6.76
C GLY A 63 2.93 -9.28 5.91
N GLY A 64 3.42 -9.43 4.67
CA GLY A 64 3.52 -8.35 3.69
C GLY A 64 4.43 -7.22 4.17
N THR A 65 3.82 -6.05 4.42
CA THR A 65 4.49 -4.88 4.99
C THR A 65 5.15 -5.26 6.32
N TRP A 66 4.43 -5.87 7.27
CA TRP A 66 4.85 -6.14 8.66
C TRP A 66 6.07 -7.06 8.84
N VAL A 67 6.69 -7.51 7.75
CA VAL A 67 7.95 -8.24 7.78
C VAL A 67 9.10 -7.25 7.75
N TYR A 68 9.75 -7.05 8.91
CA TYR A 68 10.97 -6.25 9.01
C TYR A 68 12.16 -6.96 8.32
N THR A 69 13.03 -6.17 7.68
CA THR A 69 14.34 -6.61 7.21
C THR A 69 15.29 -5.43 7.24
N ASP A 70 16.56 -5.66 7.60
CA ASP A 70 17.62 -4.63 7.46
C ASP A 70 18.02 -4.42 5.99
N GLU A 71 17.64 -5.32 5.07
CA GLU A 71 17.93 -5.21 3.64
C GLU A 71 17.15 -4.04 2.99
N ILE A 72 17.82 -3.36 2.06
CA ILE A 72 17.26 -2.30 1.20
C ILE A 72 17.51 -2.66 -0.27
N GLY A 73 16.84 -1.98 -1.20
CA GLY A 73 17.06 -2.22 -2.61
C GLY A 73 16.37 -3.47 -3.13
N LYS A 74 17.14 -4.53 -3.36
CA LYS A 74 16.69 -5.81 -3.91
C LYS A 74 17.01 -6.98 -2.98
N ASP A 75 16.11 -7.96 -2.93
CA ASP A 75 16.29 -9.20 -2.21
C ASP A 75 17.23 -10.18 -2.92
N LYS A 76 17.44 -11.35 -2.30
CA LYS A 76 18.24 -12.46 -2.85
C LYS A 76 17.82 -12.96 -4.24
N TYR A 77 16.61 -12.65 -4.69
CA TYR A 77 16.08 -13.00 -6.02
C TYR A 77 16.04 -11.79 -6.97
N GLY A 78 16.69 -10.68 -6.60
CA GLY A 78 16.73 -9.47 -7.39
C GLY A 78 15.40 -8.69 -7.42
N GLN A 79 14.44 -9.02 -6.56
CA GLN A 79 13.15 -8.32 -6.49
C GLN A 79 13.26 -7.13 -5.53
N PRO A 80 12.61 -5.99 -5.82
CA PRO A 80 12.62 -4.86 -4.91
C PRO A 80 12.13 -5.24 -3.51
N ILE A 81 12.86 -4.84 -2.48
CA ILE A 81 12.44 -5.01 -1.09
C ILE A 81 11.09 -4.32 -0.91
N HIS A 82 10.08 -5.11 -0.56
CA HIS A 82 8.69 -4.65 -0.48
C HIS A 82 8.41 -3.88 0.81
N SER A 83 9.01 -4.30 1.93
CA SER A 83 8.72 -3.72 3.25
C SER A 83 9.37 -2.33 3.44
N PRO A 84 8.58 -1.31 3.80
CA PRO A 84 9.09 -0.01 4.23
C PRO A 84 9.29 0.09 5.76
N LEU A 85 9.20 -1.01 6.52
CA LEU A 85 9.37 -0.94 7.97
C LEU A 85 10.80 -0.57 8.39
N TYR A 86 10.88 0.01 9.57
CA TYR A 86 12.10 0.37 10.26
C TYR A 86 12.06 -0.13 11.71
N HIS A 87 13.25 -0.24 12.28
CA HIS A 87 13.47 -0.77 13.62
C HIS A 87 12.70 0.03 14.68
N GLY A 88 12.07 -0.72 15.60
CA GLY A 88 11.29 -0.17 16.71
C GLY A 88 10.02 0.58 16.27
N LEU A 89 9.49 0.32 15.07
CA LEU A 89 8.19 0.86 14.67
C LEU A 89 7.10 0.36 15.62
N ILE A 90 6.26 1.28 16.08
CA ILE A 90 5.05 0.99 16.84
C ILE A 90 3.87 1.46 16.01
N SER A 91 2.77 0.70 16.04
CA SER A 91 1.53 1.02 15.34
C SER A 91 1.12 2.47 15.58
N ASN A 92 0.57 3.09 14.54
CA ASN A 92 0.05 4.45 14.59
C ASN A 92 -1.46 4.49 14.87
N LEU A 93 -2.10 3.32 14.96
CA LEU A 93 -3.48 3.13 15.36
C LEU A 93 -3.54 2.10 16.51
N PRO A 94 -4.56 2.20 17.37
CA PRO A 94 -4.78 1.24 18.44
C PRO A 94 -5.24 -0.12 17.88
N LYS A 95 -4.88 -1.21 18.56
CA LYS A 95 -5.18 -2.60 18.15
C LYS A 95 -6.68 -2.85 17.96
N GLU A 96 -7.51 -2.13 18.72
CA GLU A 96 -8.97 -2.17 18.65
C GLU A 96 -9.52 -1.80 17.27
N VAL A 97 -8.75 -1.13 16.40
CA VAL A 97 -9.16 -0.85 15.01
C VAL A 97 -8.25 -1.52 13.98
N MET A 98 -7.38 -2.42 14.45
CA MET A 98 -6.38 -3.16 13.66
C MET A 98 -6.51 -4.70 13.79
N GLU A 99 -7.70 -5.20 14.17
CA GLU A 99 -8.02 -6.62 14.30
C GLU A 99 -9.11 -7.06 13.32
N TYR A 100 -9.23 -8.37 13.08
CA TYR A 100 -10.30 -8.98 12.30
C TYR A 100 -11.45 -9.36 13.23
N THR A 101 -12.69 -9.27 12.75
CA THR A 101 -13.86 -9.49 13.62
C THR A 101 -13.96 -10.91 14.18
N ASP A 102 -13.39 -11.89 13.48
CA ASP A 102 -13.39 -13.31 13.88
C ASP A 102 -12.10 -13.76 14.58
N PHE A 103 -11.18 -12.83 14.87
CA PHE A 103 -9.90 -13.12 15.52
C PHE A 103 -9.34 -11.88 16.24
N PRO A 104 -9.78 -11.56 17.46
CA PRO A 104 -9.28 -10.40 18.21
C PRO A 104 -7.85 -10.63 18.75
N TYR A 105 -7.16 -9.56 19.14
CA TYR A 105 -5.83 -9.68 19.78
C TYR A 105 -5.89 -10.31 21.18
N ASP A 106 -4.89 -11.14 21.52
CA ASP A 106 -4.70 -11.67 22.88
C ASP A 106 -4.18 -10.61 23.87
N ILE A 107 -3.48 -9.60 23.37
CA ILE A 107 -2.85 -8.54 24.18
C ILE A 107 -3.94 -7.59 24.67
N GLN A 108 -3.97 -7.32 25.98
CA GLN A 108 -5.03 -6.54 26.64
C GLN A 108 -4.52 -5.43 27.57
N ASP A 109 -3.20 -5.29 27.73
CA ASP A 109 -2.57 -4.33 28.65
C ASP A 109 -2.09 -3.04 27.95
N LYS A 110 -2.20 -2.97 26.60
CA LYS A 110 -1.86 -1.81 25.78
C LYS A 110 -2.59 -1.83 24.45
N SER A 111 -2.78 -0.65 23.84
CA SER A 111 -3.40 -0.54 22.51
C SER A 111 -2.43 -0.38 21.35
N TYR A 112 -1.24 0.19 21.57
CA TYR A 112 -0.28 0.43 20.50
C TYR A 112 0.80 -0.65 20.51
N LEU A 113 0.94 -1.33 19.38
CA LEU A 113 1.69 -2.58 19.27
C LEU A 113 2.98 -2.39 18.49
N THR A 114 4.03 -3.10 18.88
CA THR A 114 5.25 -3.20 18.09
C THR A 114 4.97 -3.90 16.75
N SER A 115 5.82 -3.67 15.75
CA SER A 115 5.73 -4.36 14.46
C SER A 115 5.75 -5.89 14.59
N GLU A 116 6.52 -6.40 15.55
CA GLU A 116 6.69 -7.81 15.87
C GLU A 116 5.41 -8.43 16.43
N GLU A 117 4.70 -7.70 17.30
CA GLU A 117 3.41 -8.13 17.85
C GLU A 117 2.31 -8.17 16.79
N VAL A 118 2.30 -7.20 15.87
CA VAL A 118 1.37 -7.23 14.73
C VAL A 118 1.70 -8.40 13.80
N LEU A 119 2.98 -8.68 13.55
CA LEU A 119 3.39 -9.83 12.75
C LEU A 119 3.05 -11.17 13.45
N ASP A 120 3.23 -11.27 14.76
CA ASP A 120 2.82 -12.44 15.56
C ASP A 120 1.31 -12.70 15.43
N TYR A 121 0.49 -11.65 15.57
CA TYR A 121 -0.95 -11.73 15.35
C TYR A 121 -1.30 -12.29 13.96
N LEU A 122 -0.65 -11.81 12.89
CA LEU A 122 -0.88 -12.32 11.53
C LEU A 122 -0.45 -13.78 11.38
N ASN A 123 0.64 -14.20 12.04
CA ASN A 123 1.05 -15.61 12.05
C ASN A 123 0.04 -16.49 12.78
N LYS A 124 -0.40 -16.08 13.97
CA LYS A 124 -1.44 -16.78 14.75
C LYS A 124 -2.75 -16.88 13.97
N TYR A 125 -3.18 -15.80 13.32
CA TYR A 125 -4.35 -15.79 12.44
C TYR A 125 -4.20 -16.81 11.30
N THR A 126 -3.03 -16.82 10.64
CA THR A 126 -2.72 -17.74 9.55
C THR A 126 -2.75 -19.20 10.00
N ASP A 127 -2.20 -19.49 11.18
CA ASP A 127 -2.12 -20.84 11.74
C ASP A 127 -3.48 -21.31 12.26
N HIS A 128 -4.23 -20.45 12.94
CA HIS A 128 -5.57 -20.73 13.47
C HIS A 128 -6.53 -21.16 12.36
N PHE A 129 -6.49 -20.49 11.21
CA PHE A 129 -7.32 -20.81 10.04
C PHE A 129 -6.65 -21.74 9.03
N ASN A 130 -5.50 -22.33 9.37
CA ASN A 130 -4.74 -23.27 8.54
C ASN A 130 -4.50 -22.77 7.09
N LEU A 131 -4.10 -21.50 6.96
CA LEU A 131 -4.01 -20.85 5.64
C LEU A 131 -2.72 -21.16 4.89
N ARG A 132 -1.64 -21.55 5.60
CA ARG A 132 -0.30 -21.73 4.99
C ARG A 132 -0.28 -22.72 3.83
N GLN A 133 -1.04 -23.81 3.93
CA GLN A 133 -1.13 -24.82 2.89
C GLN A 133 -1.67 -24.30 1.55
N HIS A 134 -2.36 -23.16 1.56
CA HIS A 134 -2.94 -22.52 0.38
C HIS A 134 -2.02 -21.45 -0.24
N ILE A 135 -0.87 -21.17 0.38
CA ILE A 135 0.06 -20.13 -0.03
C ILE A 135 1.25 -20.74 -0.75
N LYS A 136 1.50 -20.26 -1.97
CA LYS A 136 2.74 -20.48 -2.70
C LYS A 136 3.71 -19.34 -2.41
N PHE A 137 4.67 -19.60 -1.53
CA PHE A 137 5.78 -18.69 -1.20
C PHE A 137 6.86 -18.68 -2.28
N ASN A 138 7.67 -17.63 -2.33
CA ASN A 138 8.68 -17.41 -3.37
C ASN A 138 8.08 -17.41 -4.79
N HIS A 139 6.81 -17.04 -4.94
CA HIS A 139 6.14 -16.98 -6.23
C HIS A 139 5.76 -15.53 -6.58
N LEU A 140 6.48 -14.97 -7.53
CA LEU A 140 6.21 -13.63 -8.05
C LEU A 140 5.18 -13.70 -9.17
N VAL A 141 4.04 -13.04 -9.01
CA VAL A 141 3.08 -12.90 -10.11
C VAL A 141 3.64 -11.91 -11.14
N LYS A 142 3.85 -12.39 -12.37
CA LYS A 142 4.44 -11.64 -13.48
C LYS A 142 3.41 -11.05 -14.42
N ARG A 143 2.29 -11.75 -14.63
CA ARG A 143 1.27 -11.36 -15.59
C ARG A 143 -0.10 -11.91 -15.20
N VAL A 144 -1.13 -11.09 -15.38
CA VAL A 144 -2.54 -11.43 -15.26
C VAL A 144 -3.22 -10.82 -16.48
N SER A 145 -3.91 -11.64 -17.27
CA SER A 145 -4.68 -11.18 -18.43
C SER A 145 -6.00 -11.92 -18.54
N PRO A 146 -7.06 -11.29 -19.04
CA PRO A 146 -8.29 -12.01 -19.37
C PRO A 146 -8.04 -13.02 -20.51
N VAL A 147 -8.70 -14.16 -20.43
CA VAL A 147 -8.77 -15.20 -21.47
C VAL A 147 -10.20 -15.74 -21.51
N GLY A 148 -10.97 -15.32 -22.51
CA GLY A 148 -12.41 -15.54 -22.55
C GLY A 148 -13.09 -15.03 -21.28
N LYS A 149 -13.79 -15.92 -20.57
CA LYS A 149 -14.46 -15.62 -19.28
C LYS A 149 -13.60 -15.89 -18.04
N THR A 150 -12.32 -16.19 -18.21
CA THR A 150 -11.39 -16.57 -17.15
C THR A 150 -10.16 -15.66 -17.16
N TRP A 151 -9.26 -15.87 -16.20
CA TRP A 151 -8.01 -15.14 -16.05
C TRP A 151 -6.83 -16.10 -16.20
N SER A 152 -5.90 -15.75 -17.08
CA SER A 152 -4.59 -16.39 -17.12
C SER A 152 -3.64 -15.65 -16.19
N LEU A 153 -3.04 -16.37 -15.25
CA LEU A 153 -2.06 -15.87 -14.31
C LEU A 153 -0.73 -16.60 -14.52
N THR A 154 0.33 -15.84 -14.78
CA THR A 154 1.71 -16.30 -14.84
C THR A 154 2.42 -15.94 -13.54
N ALA A 155 2.90 -16.95 -12.81
CA ALA A 155 3.73 -16.80 -11.62
C ALA A 155 5.11 -17.43 -11.84
N LEU A 156 6.16 -16.69 -11.49
CA LEU A 156 7.54 -17.15 -11.48
C LEU A 156 7.87 -17.73 -10.11
N ASP A 157 8.20 -19.02 -10.05
CA ASP A 157 8.89 -19.59 -8.89
C ASP A 157 10.32 -19.01 -8.87
N LEU A 158 10.61 -18.18 -7.88
CA LEU A 158 11.87 -17.47 -7.75
C LEU A 158 13.04 -18.40 -7.37
N ALA A 159 12.76 -19.54 -6.73
CA ALA A 159 13.78 -20.49 -6.33
C ALA A 159 14.24 -21.35 -7.52
N THR A 160 13.32 -21.76 -8.39
CA THR A 160 13.64 -22.58 -9.56
C THR A 160 13.79 -21.80 -10.86
N ASN A 161 13.38 -20.52 -10.86
CA ASN A 161 13.27 -19.66 -12.04
C ASN A 161 12.36 -20.26 -13.14
N ILE A 162 11.28 -20.94 -12.73
CA ILE A 162 10.30 -21.57 -13.63
C ILE A 162 9.00 -20.78 -13.59
N GLU A 163 8.48 -20.44 -14.76
CA GLU A 163 7.17 -19.82 -14.88
C GLU A 163 6.05 -20.87 -14.94
N HIS A 164 5.01 -20.63 -14.16
CA HIS A 164 3.79 -21.41 -14.13
C HIS A 164 2.62 -20.56 -14.60
N VAL A 165 1.92 -21.04 -15.63
CA VAL A 165 0.67 -20.44 -16.11
C VAL A 165 -0.50 -21.24 -15.56
N SER A 166 -1.50 -20.55 -15.00
CA SER A 166 -2.70 -21.17 -14.45
C SER A 166 -3.94 -20.34 -14.74
N LEU A 167 -5.05 -21.01 -15.00
CA LEU A 167 -6.35 -20.38 -15.20
C LEU A 167 -7.12 -20.28 -13.88
N TYR A 168 -7.83 -19.16 -13.72
CA TYR A 168 -8.68 -18.81 -12.59
C TYR A 168 -9.98 -18.17 -13.07
N ASP A 169 -11.06 -18.36 -12.31
CA ASP A 169 -12.36 -17.74 -12.59
C ASP A 169 -12.43 -16.30 -12.04
N ALA A 170 -11.64 -15.98 -11.01
CA ALA A 170 -11.57 -14.65 -10.42
C ALA A 170 -10.18 -14.35 -9.82
N VAL A 171 -9.86 -13.07 -9.65
CA VAL A 171 -8.58 -12.58 -9.12
C VAL A 171 -8.81 -11.53 -8.04
N MET A 172 -8.18 -11.71 -6.88
CA MET A 172 -8.13 -10.74 -5.78
C MET A 172 -6.70 -10.18 -5.67
N VAL A 173 -6.52 -8.93 -6.08
CA VAL A 173 -5.23 -8.22 -5.99
C VAL A 173 -5.06 -7.66 -4.58
N CYS A 174 -4.11 -8.21 -3.82
CA CYS A 174 -3.84 -7.89 -2.42
C CYS A 174 -2.36 -7.48 -2.18
N SER A 175 -1.66 -7.04 -3.22
CA SER A 175 -0.21 -6.76 -3.18
C SER A 175 0.17 -5.44 -2.48
N GLY A 176 -0.84 -4.63 -2.11
CA GLY A 176 -0.69 -3.36 -1.40
C GLY A 176 -0.15 -2.21 -2.26
N PRO A 177 -0.44 -0.94 -1.90
CA PRO A 177 -0.03 0.23 -2.68
C PRO A 177 1.29 0.89 -2.20
N THR A 178 1.99 0.32 -1.21
CA THR A 178 3.06 1.01 -0.46
C THR A 178 4.49 0.58 -0.80
N SER A 179 4.78 0.27 -2.06
CA SER A 179 6.10 -0.28 -2.45
C SER A 179 6.91 0.61 -3.41
N ILE A 180 6.26 1.50 -4.18
CA ILE A 180 6.95 2.35 -5.16
C ILE A 180 7.06 3.78 -4.62
N PRO A 181 8.28 4.25 -4.28
CA PRO A 181 8.48 5.56 -3.68
C PRO A 181 8.20 6.69 -4.68
N VAL A 182 7.75 7.83 -4.17
CA VAL A 182 7.52 9.05 -4.95
C VAL A 182 8.49 10.12 -4.50
N TYR A 183 9.27 10.67 -5.43
CA TYR A 183 10.19 11.77 -5.15
C TYR A 183 9.59 13.11 -5.61
N PRO A 184 9.74 14.18 -4.82
CA PRO A 184 9.27 15.50 -5.21
C PRO A 184 10.16 16.11 -6.30
N LEU A 185 9.59 17.03 -7.09
CA LEU A 185 10.38 17.89 -7.95
C LEU A 185 10.93 19.04 -7.13
N ILE A 186 12.25 19.03 -6.90
CA ILE A 186 13.00 20.09 -6.22
C ILE A 186 14.15 20.46 -7.15
N GLU A 187 14.37 21.76 -7.36
CA GLU A 187 15.47 22.22 -8.21
C GLU A 187 16.82 21.80 -7.61
N GLY A 188 17.73 21.28 -8.43
CA GLY A 188 19.05 20.85 -7.97
C GLY A 188 19.06 19.60 -7.08
N LEU A 189 17.93 18.91 -6.90
CA LEU A 189 17.84 17.63 -6.17
C LEU A 189 18.89 16.60 -6.62
N ALA A 190 19.15 16.52 -7.94
CA ALA A 190 20.13 15.60 -8.52
C ALA A 190 21.60 16.03 -8.29
N ARG A 191 21.83 17.30 -7.95
CA ARG A 191 23.15 17.89 -7.71
C ARG A 191 23.50 17.93 -6.22
N PHE A 192 22.54 17.65 -5.35
CA PHE A 192 22.79 17.55 -3.91
C PHE A 192 23.81 16.45 -3.64
N SER A 193 24.93 16.81 -3.01
CA SER A 193 26.09 15.94 -2.81
C SER A 193 25.99 15.08 -1.55
N GLY A 194 25.09 15.43 -0.61
CA GLY A 194 24.80 14.62 0.56
C GLY A 194 23.99 13.37 0.23
N LYS A 195 23.79 12.51 1.24
CA LYS A 195 23.02 11.26 1.06
C LYS A 195 21.54 11.55 0.86
N GLN A 196 20.90 10.82 -0.05
CA GLN A 196 19.45 10.92 -0.25
C GLN A 196 18.84 9.53 -0.19
N LEU A 197 17.67 9.41 0.44
CA LEU A 197 16.89 8.17 0.44
C LEU A 197 15.40 8.46 0.61
N HIS A 198 14.55 7.55 0.18
CA HIS A 198 13.14 7.57 0.56
C HIS A 198 12.93 6.91 1.93
N ALA A 199 11.83 7.26 2.60
CA ALA A 199 11.40 6.61 3.85
C ALA A 199 11.29 5.08 3.74
N LYS A 200 11.11 4.56 2.51
CA LYS A 200 11.09 3.12 2.20
C LYS A 200 12.41 2.43 2.57
N SER A 201 13.53 3.12 2.45
CA SER A 201 14.88 2.59 2.72
C SER A 201 15.41 2.99 4.09
N PHE A 202 14.62 3.73 4.89
CA PHE A 202 14.97 4.02 6.28
C PHE A 202 14.85 2.73 7.11
N ARG A 203 15.83 2.46 7.98
CA ARG A 203 15.87 1.25 8.81
C ARG A 203 16.14 1.52 10.29
N ARG A 204 17.21 2.23 10.60
CA ARG A 204 17.67 2.44 11.98
C ARG A 204 18.04 3.90 12.20
N ALA A 205 17.52 4.51 13.25
CA ALA A 205 17.75 5.92 13.54
C ALA A 205 19.18 6.18 14.07
N GLU A 206 19.79 5.18 14.71
CA GLU A 206 21.14 5.20 15.25
C GLU A 206 22.20 5.42 14.16
N ALA A 207 21.91 5.03 12.92
CA ALA A 207 22.80 5.24 11.77
C ALA A 207 23.01 6.71 11.41
N TYR A 208 22.20 7.62 11.97
CA TYR A 208 22.23 9.05 11.70
C TYR A 208 22.97 9.85 12.79
N LYS A 209 23.66 9.16 13.71
CA LYS A 209 24.41 9.79 14.78
C LYS A 209 25.43 10.80 14.25
N GLY A 210 25.38 12.03 14.79
CA GLY A 210 26.29 13.11 14.40
C GLY A 210 25.95 13.81 13.08
N LEU A 211 24.91 13.38 12.36
CA LEU A 211 24.49 13.94 11.08
C LEU A 211 23.36 14.96 11.24
N ARG A 212 23.30 15.92 10.31
CA ARG A 212 22.17 16.84 10.12
C ARG A 212 21.22 16.24 9.08
N VAL A 213 20.01 15.96 9.50
CA VAL A 213 19.05 15.20 8.69
C VAL A 213 17.85 16.07 8.33
N LEU A 214 17.59 16.22 7.04
CA LEU A 214 16.37 16.82 6.52
C LEU A 214 15.34 15.73 6.23
N VAL A 215 14.17 15.81 6.86
CA VAL A 215 12.99 15.01 6.54
C VAL A 215 12.04 15.86 5.69
N ILE A 216 11.70 15.39 4.49
CA ILE A 216 10.76 16.08 3.60
C ILE A 216 9.42 15.37 3.60
N GLY A 217 8.39 16.05 4.11
CA GLY A 217 7.01 15.57 4.15
C GLY A 217 6.54 15.27 5.57
N LEU A 218 5.27 15.63 5.83
CA LEU A 218 4.64 15.54 7.15
C LEU A 218 3.48 14.54 7.18
N GLY A 219 3.64 13.44 6.45
CA GLY A 219 2.74 12.29 6.59
C GLY A 219 3.09 11.45 7.83
N PRO A 220 2.40 10.32 8.03
CA PRO A 220 2.69 9.40 9.14
C PRO A 220 4.16 8.99 9.22
N SER A 221 4.79 8.59 8.10
CA SER A 221 6.22 8.24 8.08
C SER A 221 7.12 9.43 8.39
N GLY A 222 6.79 10.62 7.89
CA GLY A 222 7.59 11.83 8.10
C GLY A 222 7.62 12.24 9.57
N MET A 223 6.46 12.25 10.22
CA MET A 223 6.37 12.50 11.66
C MET A 223 7.11 11.42 12.45
N ASP A 224 6.81 10.14 12.23
CA ASP A 224 7.39 9.07 13.07
C ASP A 224 8.91 8.96 12.91
N ILE A 225 9.43 9.06 11.68
CA ILE A 225 10.88 9.06 11.42
C ILE A 225 11.54 10.30 12.03
N THR A 226 10.92 11.48 11.96
CA THR A 226 11.44 12.71 12.58
C THR A 226 11.66 12.49 14.08
N TYR A 227 10.63 12.04 14.80
CA TYR A 227 10.74 11.84 16.25
C TYR A 227 11.70 10.73 16.63
N LYS A 228 11.82 9.68 15.80
CA LYS A 228 12.84 8.64 15.98
C LYS A 228 14.26 9.18 15.78
N LEU A 229 14.46 10.17 14.92
CA LEU A 229 15.78 10.76 14.68
C LEU A 229 16.23 11.73 15.78
N LEU A 230 15.31 12.42 16.44
CA LEU A 230 15.62 13.43 17.47
C LEU A 230 16.64 12.99 18.53
N PRO A 231 16.56 11.79 19.13
CA PRO A 231 17.53 11.35 20.14
C PRO A 231 18.87 10.88 19.57
N HIS A 232 19.03 10.78 18.25
CA HIS A 232 20.22 10.20 17.63
C HIS A 232 20.99 11.18 16.73
N ALA A 233 20.29 11.95 15.89
CA ALA A 233 20.90 12.87 14.95
C ALA A 233 21.50 14.11 15.65
N LYS A 234 22.48 14.76 15.01
CA LYS A 234 23.03 16.04 15.50
C LYS A 234 21.98 17.15 15.44
N GLN A 235 21.18 17.14 14.37
CA GLN A 235 20.11 18.11 14.12
C GLN A 235 19.09 17.45 13.20
N VAL A 236 17.82 17.68 13.46
CA VAL A 236 16.72 17.24 12.60
C VAL A 236 15.99 18.47 12.07
N ILE A 237 15.79 18.51 10.77
CA ILE A 237 15.03 19.55 10.08
C ILE A 237 13.83 18.88 9.41
N LEU A 238 12.63 19.40 9.62
CA LEU A 238 11.40 18.90 9.02
C LEU A 238 10.82 19.93 8.06
N SER A 239 10.74 19.58 6.78
CA SER A 239 10.17 20.42 5.73
C SER A 239 8.77 19.95 5.33
N HIS A 240 7.80 20.87 5.31
CA HIS A 240 6.43 20.57 4.90
C HIS A 240 5.75 21.70 4.12
N LYS A 241 4.63 21.35 3.46
CA LYS A 241 3.82 22.27 2.63
C LYS A 241 2.56 22.79 3.32
N PHE A 242 2.24 22.29 4.51
CA PHE A 242 0.98 22.59 5.20
C PHE A 242 1.05 23.92 5.97
N GLU A 243 0.37 24.95 5.49
CA GLU A 243 0.28 26.24 6.19
C GLU A 243 -0.61 26.19 7.45
N SER A 244 -1.52 25.22 7.53
CA SER A 244 -2.48 25.05 8.62
C SER A 244 -1.87 24.57 9.94
N LEU A 245 -0.55 24.32 9.97
CA LEU A 245 0.16 23.78 11.14
C LEU A 245 0.92 24.84 11.93
N LYS A 246 0.66 26.12 11.67
CA LYS A 246 1.22 27.24 12.45
C LYS A 246 0.92 27.16 13.95
N HIS A 247 -0.10 26.38 14.34
CA HIS A 247 -0.54 26.22 15.72
C HIS A 247 -0.13 24.87 16.35
N VAL A 248 0.61 24.02 15.63
CA VAL A 248 1.13 22.77 16.20
C VAL A 248 2.47 23.08 16.85
N THR A 249 2.59 22.76 18.14
CA THR A 249 3.86 22.85 18.86
C THR A 249 4.72 21.64 18.54
N PHE A 250 5.97 21.89 18.17
CA PHE A 250 6.99 20.87 17.95
C PHE A 250 8.05 20.95 19.05
N PRO A 251 8.81 19.87 19.31
CA PRO A 251 9.93 19.90 20.24
C PRO A 251 10.93 20.99 19.88
N LEU A 252 11.51 21.64 20.89
CA LEU A 252 12.51 22.72 20.68
C LEU A 252 13.76 22.26 19.91
N SER A 253 14.07 20.96 19.97
CA SER A 253 15.19 20.34 19.24
C SER A 253 14.93 20.15 17.75
N LEU A 254 13.68 20.33 17.29
CA LEU A 254 13.28 20.18 15.89
C LEU A 254 13.22 21.53 15.17
N ILE A 255 13.96 21.66 14.07
CA ILE A 255 13.83 22.81 13.17
C ILE A 255 12.74 22.53 12.16
N VAL A 256 11.67 23.31 12.17
CA VAL A 256 10.59 23.21 11.19
C VAL A 256 10.77 24.27 10.10
N LYS A 257 10.73 23.83 8.84
CA LYS A 257 10.88 24.67 7.66
C LYS A 257 9.69 24.52 6.73
N PRO A 258 9.38 25.56 5.92
CA PRO A 258 8.40 25.39 4.86
C PRO A 258 8.97 24.51 3.75
N ALA A 259 8.30 24.44 2.60
CA ALA A 259 8.68 23.56 1.51
C ALA A 259 10.13 23.82 1.05
N ALA A 260 10.91 22.75 0.85
CA ALA A 260 12.20 22.85 0.16
C ALA A 260 11.97 23.33 -1.29
N ALA A 261 12.69 24.39 -1.67
CA ALA A 261 12.58 25.04 -2.98
C ALA A 261 13.69 24.56 -3.93
N SER A 262 14.94 24.54 -3.45
CA SER A 262 16.10 24.13 -4.22
C SER A 262 17.19 23.50 -3.34
N MET A 263 18.12 22.79 -3.98
CA MET A 263 19.27 22.15 -3.35
C MET A 263 20.53 22.41 -4.18
N SER A 264 21.64 22.68 -3.51
CA SER A 264 22.97 22.80 -4.12
C SER A 264 24.00 22.26 -3.15
N ASP A 265 24.90 21.39 -3.60
CA ASP A 265 25.95 20.80 -2.76
C ASP A 265 25.34 20.17 -1.49
N SER A 266 25.70 20.65 -0.29
CA SER A 266 25.11 20.24 0.99
C SER A 266 24.05 21.19 1.53
N THR A 267 23.66 22.22 0.77
CA THR A 267 22.71 23.25 1.20
C THR A 267 21.32 23.00 0.62
N VAL A 268 20.29 23.16 1.45
CA VAL A 268 18.88 23.18 1.03
C VAL A 268 18.29 24.56 1.30
N THR A 269 17.72 25.17 0.28
CA THR A 269 17.01 26.46 0.37
C THR A 269 15.50 26.22 0.40
N PHE A 270 14.81 26.89 1.32
CA PHE A 270 13.37 26.77 1.52
C PHE A 270 12.61 27.94 0.89
N VAL A 271 11.30 27.80 0.71
CA VAL A 271 10.46 28.82 0.04
C VAL A 271 10.40 30.16 0.77
N ASP A 272 10.75 30.20 2.06
CA ASP A 272 10.88 31.44 2.84
C ASP A 272 12.24 32.16 2.64
N GLY A 273 13.10 31.61 1.78
CA GLY A 273 14.45 32.12 1.50
C GLY A 273 15.50 31.71 2.53
N THR A 274 15.12 31.02 3.61
CA THR A 274 16.10 30.46 4.56
C THR A 274 16.82 29.26 3.94
N SER A 275 18.01 28.95 4.46
CA SER A 275 18.80 27.80 4.00
C SER A 275 19.43 27.07 5.17
N GLU A 276 19.57 25.76 5.04
CA GLU A 276 20.22 24.90 6.01
C GLU A 276 21.23 23.99 5.31
N GLU A 277 22.34 23.74 6.00
CA GLU A 277 23.32 22.74 5.58
C GLU A 277 22.94 21.37 6.13
N VAL A 278 22.83 20.36 5.27
CA VAL A 278 22.32 19.03 5.63
C VAL A 278 23.21 17.93 5.05
N ASP A 279 23.38 16.86 5.82
CA ASP A 279 24.23 15.73 5.43
C ASP A 279 23.40 14.62 4.75
N VAL A 280 22.12 14.49 5.17
CA VAL A 280 21.20 13.48 4.64
C VAL A 280 19.81 14.06 4.42
N VAL A 281 19.18 13.70 3.30
CA VAL A 281 17.77 13.98 2.98
C VAL A 281 16.97 12.68 2.97
N ILE A 282 15.92 12.62 3.79
CA ILE A 282 14.95 11.52 3.84
C ILE A 282 13.62 12.00 3.25
N HIS A 283 13.27 11.48 2.08
CA HIS A 283 12.01 11.75 1.42
C HIS A 283 10.88 10.93 2.05
N CYS A 284 10.03 11.58 2.84
CA CYS A 284 8.80 11.03 3.40
C CYS A 284 7.58 11.45 2.57
N THR A 285 7.70 11.30 1.25
CA THR A 285 6.81 11.90 0.25
C THR A 285 5.76 10.93 -0.32
N GLY A 286 5.72 9.72 0.21
CA GLY A 286 4.67 8.73 -0.03
C GLY A 286 4.98 7.79 -1.18
N TYR A 287 3.97 7.05 -1.59
CA TYR A 287 4.07 5.99 -2.59
C TYR A 287 3.08 6.21 -3.72
N THR A 288 3.32 5.55 -4.85
CA THR A 288 2.38 5.48 -5.97
C THR A 288 1.86 4.05 -6.17
N TYR A 289 0.69 3.94 -6.79
CA TYR A 289 0.10 2.64 -7.12
C TYR A 289 0.92 1.95 -8.22
N ASN A 290 1.07 0.64 -8.08
CA ASN A 290 1.77 -0.15 -9.08
C ASN A 290 1.29 -1.60 -9.07
N PHE A 291 0.74 -2.04 -10.19
CA PHE A 291 0.35 -3.42 -10.43
C PHE A 291 0.93 -3.88 -11.77
N PRO A 292 2.27 -4.05 -11.86
CA PRO A 292 2.97 -4.25 -13.13
C PRO A 292 2.62 -5.58 -13.80
N PHE A 293 1.98 -6.48 -13.05
CA PHE A 293 1.48 -7.76 -13.56
C PHE A 293 0.11 -7.64 -14.23
N LEU A 294 -0.67 -6.58 -14.04
CA LEU A 294 -1.95 -6.42 -14.73
C LEU A 294 -1.69 -5.95 -16.15
N THR A 295 -2.19 -6.67 -17.15
CA THR A 295 -2.11 -6.20 -18.54
C THR A 295 -3.16 -5.14 -18.82
N LYS A 296 -2.97 -4.38 -19.91
CA LYS A 296 -3.91 -3.32 -20.31
C LYS A 296 -5.34 -3.85 -20.53
N GLU A 297 -5.45 -5.10 -20.99
CA GLU A 297 -6.72 -5.78 -21.24
C GLU A 297 -7.52 -6.06 -19.96
N CYS A 298 -6.90 -5.95 -18.77
CA CYS A 298 -7.63 -5.97 -17.51
C CYS A 298 -8.59 -4.79 -17.35
N GLY A 299 -8.48 -3.72 -18.15
CA GLY A 299 -9.40 -2.58 -18.11
C GLY A 299 -9.18 -1.60 -16.95
N LEU A 300 -8.10 -1.78 -16.16
CA LEU A 300 -7.73 -0.85 -15.10
C LEU A 300 -6.62 0.10 -15.55
N VAL A 301 -6.77 1.37 -15.21
CA VAL A 301 -5.75 2.41 -15.30
C VAL A 301 -5.14 2.60 -13.90
N VAL A 302 -3.82 2.45 -13.82
CA VAL A 302 -3.05 2.57 -12.57
C VAL A 302 -2.11 3.77 -12.72
N ASN A 303 -2.54 4.91 -12.19
CA ASN A 303 -1.81 6.17 -12.27
C ASN A 303 -1.78 6.81 -10.86
N GLN A 304 -2.08 8.11 -10.73
CA GLN A 304 -2.23 8.80 -9.45
C GLN A 304 -3.28 8.11 -8.54
N TYR A 305 -4.27 7.45 -9.14
CA TYR A 305 -5.22 6.57 -8.49
C TYR A 305 -5.58 5.40 -9.43
N VAL A 306 -6.35 4.42 -8.93
CA VAL A 306 -6.74 3.22 -9.67
C VAL A 306 -8.21 3.34 -10.08
N SER A 307 -8.49 3.18 -11.37
CA SER A 307 -9.84 3.31 -11.93
C SER A 307 -10.02 2.47 -13.19
N PRO A 308 -11.25 2.16 -13.62
CA PRO A 308 -12.52 2.36 -12.93
C PRO A 308 -12.77 1.29 -11.85
N LEU A 309 -13.10 1.71 -10.63
CA LEU A 309 -13.36 0.80 -9.50
C LEU A 309 -14.65 1.17 -8.77
N TYR A 310 -15.67 0.31 -8.87
CA TYR A 310 -16.89 0.46 -8.09
C TYR A 310 -16.61 0.12 -6.62
N LEU A 311 -17.02 1.03 -5.72
CA LEU A 311 -16.73 0.96 -4.28
C LEU A 311 -15.24 0.76 -3.97
N HIS A 312 -14.35 1.33 -4.79
CA HIS A 312 -12.89 1.17 -4.65
C HIS A 312 -12.42 -0.30 -4.58
N LEU A 313 -13.21 -1.23 -5.12
CA LEU A 313 -13.04 -2.67 -4.96
C LEU A 313 -13.18 -3.41 -6.30
N PHE A 314 -14.35 -3.31 -6.93
CA PHE A 314 -14.69 -4.09 -8.12
C PHE A 314 -14.20 -3.39 -9.39
N ASN A 315 -13.46 -4.10 -10.23
CA ASN A 315 -13.16 -3.61 -11.58
C ASN A 315 -14.43 -3.55 -12.41
N ILE A 316 -14.84 -2.34 -12.81
CA ILE A 316 -16.13 -2.12 -13.49
C ILE A 316 -16.16 -2.82 -14.86
N GLU A 317 -15.03 -2.85 -15.56
CA GLU A 317 -14.90 -3.50 -16.88
C GLU A 317 -14.88 -5.03 -16.78
N ALA A 318 -14.37 -5.57 -15.68
CA ALA A 318 -14.28 -7.02 -15.45
C ALA A 318 -14.49 -7.37 -13.97
N PRO A 319 -15.75 -7.43 -13.49
CA PRO A 319 -16.07 -7.53 -12.06
C PRO A 319 -15.58 -8.78 -11.32
N SER A 320 -15.08 -9.80 -12.02
CA SER A 320 -14.39 -10.95 -11.41
C SER A 320 -12.91 -10.67 -11.05
N LEU A 321 -12.44 -9.45 -11.24
CA LEU A 321 -11.18 -8.94 -10.72
C LEU A 321 -11.47 -7.83 -9.70
N ALA A 322 -10.91 -7.97 -8.50
CA ALA A 322 -11.01 -6.97 -7.44
C ALA A 322 -9.63 -6.55 -6.92
N VAL A 323 -9.54 -5.30 -6.47
CA VAL A 323 -8.34 -4.78 -5.79
C VAL A 323 -8.70 -4.48 -4.34
N LEU A 324 -8.10 -5.21 -3.41
CA LEU A 324 -8.39 -5.09 -1.99
C LEU A 324 -7.39 -4.15 -1.31
N GLY A 325 -7.86 -3.43 -0.29
CA GLY A 325 -7.05 -2.60 0.57
C GLY A 325 -6.52 -1.32 -0.08
N LEU A 326 -7.19 -0.81 -1.13
CA LEU A 326 -6.91 0.52 -1.68
C LEU A 326 -7.37 1.67 -0.78
N PRO A 327 -8.55 1.61 -0.11
CA PRO A 327 -8.99 2.69 0.77
C PRO A 327 -7.97 3.02 1.87
N ARG A 328 -7.68 4.32 2.04
CA ARG A 328 -6.73 4.87 3.04
C ARG A 328 -7.46 5.75 4.04
N ILE A 329 -6.88 5.90 5.24
CA ILE A 329 -7.51 6.62 6.36
C ILE A 329 -8.88 6.01 6.65
N ILE A 330 -8.84 4.73 7.03
CA ILE A 330 -9.96 3.86 7.37
C ILE A 330 -9.46 2.77 8.33
N PRO A 331 -10.30 2.18 9.22
CA PRO A 331 -9.97 0.93 9.93
C PRO A 331 -9.62 -0.20 8.94
N TYR A 332 -8.33 -0.39 8.68
CA TYR A 332 -7.86 -1.13 7.51
C TYR A 332 -8.22 -2.62 7.54
N TYR A 333 -8.14 -3.26 8.72
CA TYR A 333 -8.44 -4.69 8.88
C TYR A 333 -9.93 -4.97 8.62
N TYR A 334 -10.82 -4.13 9.16
CA TYR A 334 -12.25 -4.14 8.84
C TYR A 334 -12.51 -3.87 7.35
N CYS A 335 -11.79 -2.91 6.75
CA CYS A 335 -11.93 -2.58 5.33
C CYS A 335 -11.66 -3.81 4.44
N VAL A 336 -10.50 -4.45 4.60
CA VAL A 336 -10.15 -5.61 3.76
C VAL A 336 -11.04 -6.82 4.04
N GLU A 337 -11.54 -6.97 5.26
CA GLU A 337 -12.50 -8.00 5.64
C GLU A 337 -13.86 -7.82 4.94
N TYR A 338 -14.43 -6.62 5.02
CA TYR A 338 -15.71 -6.32 4.38
C TYR A 338 -15.58 -6.37 2.85
N GLN A 339 -14.45 -5.91 2.30
CA GLN A 339 -14.17 -6.03 0.88
C GLN A 339 -14.06 -7.50 0.42
N ALA A 340 -13.35 -8.35 1.17
CA ALA A 340 -13.23 -9.77 0.85
C ALA A 340 -14.59 -10.47 0.91
N LYS A 341 -15.37 -10.24 1.97
CA LYS A 341 -16.72 -10.79 2.12
C LYS A 341 -17.64 -10.33 0.99
N ALA A 342 -17.64 -9.04 0.64
CA ALA A 342 -18.49 -8.51 -0.42
C ALA A 342 -18.13 -9.06 -1.80
N PHE A 343 -16.83 -9.17 -2.10
CA PHE A 343 -16.38 -9.75 -3.36
C PHE A 343 -16.75 -11.23 -3.48
N LEU A 344 -16.55 -12.02 -2.43
CA LEU A 344 -16.90 -13.44 -2.41
C LEU A 344 -18.42 -13.65 -2.46
N ALA A 345 -19.23 -12.81 -1.80
CA ALA A 345 -20.69 -12.84 -1.92
C ALA A 345 -21.15 -12.60 -3.36
N PHE A 346 -20.54 -11.63 -4.05
CA PHE A 346 -20.79 -11.40 -5.47
C PHE A 346 -20.41 -12.63 -6.33
N LEU A 347 -19.22 -13.21 -6.13
CA LEU A 347 -18.79 -14.38 -6.89
C LEU A 347 -19.68 -15.61 -6.66
N ARG A 348 -20.26 -15.75 -5.47
CA ARG A 348 -21.20 -16.83 -5.14
C ARG A 348 -22.59 -16.60 -5.73
N GLY A 349 -22.91 -15.35 -6.08
CA GLY A 349 -24.23 -14.92 -6.53
C GLY A 349 -25.18 -14.53 -5.40
N ASP A 350 -24.66 -14.32 -4.19
CA ASP A 350 -25.42 -13.86 -3.02
C ASP A 350 -25.57 -12.33 -3.00
N ALA A 351 -24.74 -11.62 -3.77
CA ALA A 351 -24.80 -10.18 -3.98
C ALA A 351 -24.84 -9.86 -5.47
N GLU A 352 -25.68 -8.89 -5.85
CA GLU A 352 -25.79 -8.41 -7.23
C GLU A 352 -25.17 -7.02 -7.36
N LEU A 353 -24.27 -6.86 -8.32
CA LEU A 353 -23.75 -5.54 -8.68
C LEU A 353 -24.77 -4.79 -9.53
N PRO A 354 -24.82 -3.45 -9.45
CA PRO A 354 -25.54 -2.64 -10.42
C PRO A 354 -25.04 -2.89 -11.85
N SER A 355 -25.76 -2.37 -12.84
CA SER A 355 -25.30 -2.40 -14.22
C SER A 355 -23.95 -1.67 -14.36
N GLN A 356 -23.18 -1.99 -15.41
CA GLN A 356 -21.90 -1.33 -15.69
C GLN A 356 -22.06 0.20 -15.80
N GLU A 357 -23.13 0.66 -16.46
CA GLU A 357 -23.44 2.09 -16.61
C GLU A 357 -23.72 2.76 -15.27
N GLU A 358 -24.49 2.12 -14.39
CA GLU A 358 -24.76 2.64 -13.04
C GLU A 358 -23.49 2.67 -12.18
N MET A 359 -22.69 1.61 -12.21
CA MET A 359 -21.41 1.55 -11.49
C MET A 359 -20.46 2.65 -11.95
N MET A 360 -20.35 2.88 -13.28
CA MET A 360 -19.55 3.97 -13.85
C MET A 360 -20.04 5.32 -13.34
N LYS A 361 -21.34 5.59 -13.49
CA LYS A 361 -21.93 6.86 -13.07
C LYS A 361 -21.70 7.15 -11.59
N ILE A 362 -21.97 6.18 -10.71
CA ILE A 362 -21.74 6.32 -9.26
C ILE A 362 -20.26 6.63 -8.96
N THR A 363 -19.35 5.94 -9.65
CA THR A 363 -17.90 6.11 -9.45
C THR A 363 -17.41 7.46 -9.95
N GLU A 364 -17.90 7.92 -11.11
CA GLU A 364 -17.58 9.23 -11.66
C GLU A 364 -18.12 10.36 -10.77
N ASP A 365 -19.35 10.22 -10.27
CA ASP A 365 -19.95 11.19 -9.34
C ASP A 365 -19.18 11.26 -8.02
N ASP A 366 -18.74 10.13 -7.44
CA ASP A 366 -17.87 10.11 -6.25
C ASP A 366 -16.53 10.81 -6.50
N ILE A 367 -15.85 10.45 -7.60
CA ILE A 367 -14.56 11.06 -7.97
C ILE A 367 -14.72 12.56 -8.17
N LYS A 368 -15.75 12.98 -8.91
CA LYS A 368 -16.04 14.38 -9.18
C LYS A 368 -16.31 15.15 -7.88
N GLY A 369 -17.19 14.63 -7.01
CA GLY A 369 -17.48 15.25 -5.71
C GLY A 369 -16.23 15.40 -4.83
N LYS A 370 -15.37 14.38 -4.80
CA LYS A 370 -14.07 14.45 -4.10
C LYS A 370 -13.17 15.54 -4.68
N LEU A 371 -13.01 15.61 -6.00
CA LEU A 371 -12.19 16.64 -6.64
C LEU A 371 -12.74 18.06 -6.40
N GLU A 372 -14.05 18.25 -6.49
CA GLU A 372 -14.74 19.53 -6.23
C GLU A 372 -14.59 19.97 -4.76
N SER A 373 -14.50 19.02 -3.81
CA SER A 373 -14.19 19.30 -2.40
C SER A 373 -12.71 19.63 -2.12
N GLY A 374 -11.85 19.66 -3.14
CA GLY A 374 -10.42 19.94 -3.01
C GLY A 374 -9.55 18.71 -2.71
N THR A 375 -10.11 17.49 -2.79
CA THR A 375 -9.31 16.26 -2.69
C THR A 375 -8.36 16.16 -3.88
N ARG A 376 -7.08 15.85 -3.62
CA ARG A 376 -6.09 15.68 -4.69
C ARG A 376 -6.35 14.37 -5.44
N LYS A 377 -6.04 14.32 -6.75
CA LYS A 377 -6.15 13.10 -7.58
C LYS A 377 -5.53 11.86 -6.91
N LYS A 378 -4.36 11.99 -6.28
CA LYS A 378 -3.70 10.88 -5.58
C LYS A 378 -4.40 10.37 -4.31
N ASP A 379 -5.34 11.15 -3.79
CA ASP A 379 -6.08 10.89 -2.57
C ASP A 379 -7.54 10.47 -2.82
N ILE A 380 -7.91 10.13 -4.07
CA ILE A 380 -9.27 9.64 -4.41
C ILE A 380 -9.71 8.43 -3.57
N HIS A 381 -8.78 7.52 -3.25
CA HIS A 381 -9.03 6.38 -2.38
C HIS A 381 -8.92 6.73 -0.87
N ARG A 382 -8.83 8.00 -0.47
CA ARG A 382 -8.86 8.38 0.95
C ARG A 382 -10.32 8.48 1.41
N MET A 383 -10.68 7.76 2.47
CA MET A 383 -12.04 7.78 3.01
C MET A 383 -12.22 8.93 4.00
N GLY A 384 -11.45 8.95 5.10
CA GLY A 384 -11.54 10.01 6.08
C GLY A 384 -12.96 10.12 6.65
N LYS A 385 -13.66 11.24 6.39
CA LYS A 385 -15.05 11.43 6.83
C LYS A 385 -16.03 10.44 6.17
N LEU A 386 -15.73 9.98 4.95
CA LEU A 386 -16.55 9.04 4.18
C LEU A 386 -16.42 7.58 4.65
N THR A 387 -15.78 7.34 5.80
CA THR A 387 -15.47 6.00 6.28
C THR A 387 -16.74 5.20 6.56
N LYS A 388 -17.73 5.82 7.23
CA LYS A 388 -18.95 5.13 7.65
C LYS A 388 -19.82 4.79 6.43
N GLU A 389 -20.05 5.75 5.55
CA GLU A 389 -20.83 5.59 4.32
C GLU A 389 -20.22 4.52 3.39
N TYR A 390 -18.88 4.43 3.37
CA TYR A 390 -18.18 3.38 2.62
C TYR A 390 -18.50 1.97 3.14
N PHE A 391 -18.41 1.76 4.47
CA PHE A 391 -18.75 0.48 5.07
C PHE A 391 -20.23 0.14 4.92
N GLU A 392 -21.12 1.11 5.09
CA GLU A 392 -22.56 0.94 4.88
C GLU A 392 -22.87 0.51 3.44
N SER A 393 -22.13 1.03 2.46
CA SER A 393 -22.26 0.61 1.05
C SER A 393 -21.88 -0.86 0.83
N LEU A 394 -20.77 -1.32 1.44
CA LEU A 394 -20.37 -2.73 1.38
C LEU A 394 -21.34 -3.64 2.17
N GLN A 395 -21.82 -3.17 3.32
CA GLN A 395 -22.84 -3.86 4.12
C GLN A 395 -24.12 -4.08 3.34
N LYS A 396 -24.62 -3.02 2.69
CA LYS A 396 -25.83 -3.09 1.86
C LYS A 396 -25.64 -4.03 0.67
N LEU A 397 -24.50 -3.95 -0.01
CA LEU A 397 -24.23 -4.78 -1.19
C LEU A 397 -24.23 -6.28 -0.86
N ALA A 398 -23.59 -6.66 0.24
CA ALA A 398 -23.32 -8.06 0.56
C ALA A 398 -24.06 -8.58 1.81
N ASN A 399 -25.06 -7.84 2.29
CA ASN A 399 -25.83 -8.14 3.49
C ASN A 399 -24.93 -8.47 4.71
N LEU A 400 -23.92 -7.64 4.94
CA LEU A 400 -22.95 -7.83 6.02
C LEU A 400 -23.45 -7.16 7.31
N PRO A 401 -23.09 -7.69 8.50
CA PRO A 401 -23.46 -7.07 9.76
C PRO A 401 -22.88 -5.64 9.88
N PRO A 402 -23.54 -4.74 10.63
CA PRO A 402 -22.98 -3.42 10.91
C PRO A 402 -21.70 -3.54 11.75
N ILE A 403 -20.77 -2.61 11.54
CA ILE A 403 -19.61 -2.45 12.41
C ILE A 403 -20.06 -1.67 13.66
N PRO A 404 -19.76 -2.11 14.89
CA PRO A 404 -20.09 -1.38 16.11
C PRO A 404 -19.56 0.06 16.08
N GLU A 405 -20.38 1.03 16.52
CA GLU A 405 -20.08 2.46 16.45
C GLU A 405 -18.78 2.82 17.19
N VAL A 406 -18.51 2.12 18.30
CA VAL A 406 -17.27 2.27 19.08
C VAL A 406 -16.00 2.13 18.24
N ARG A 407 -16.02 1.33 17.17
CA ARG A 407 -14.83 1.16 16.29
C ARG A 407 -14.56 2.42 15.47
N TYR A 408 -15.60 3.12 15.01
CA TYR A 408 -15.45 4.43 14.37
C TYR A 408 -15.00 5.47 15.37
N ASN A 409 -15.61 5.48 16.56
CA ASN A 409 -15.31 6.45 17.61
C ASN A 409 -13.84 6.34 18.06
N ILE A 410 -13.33 5.13 18.31
CA ILE A 410 -11.92 4.87 18.61
C ILE A 410 -11.01 5.31 17.46
N PHE A 411 -11.36 4.97 16.21
CA PHE A 411 -10.57 5.35 15.05
C PHE A 411 -10.39 6.87 14.96
N PHE A 412 -11.48 7.63 15.05
CA PHE A 412 -11.42 9.10 14.98
C PHE A 412 -10.77 9.73 16.22
N ASP A 413 -10.99 9.17 17.41
CA ASP A 413 -10.30 9.61 18.64
C ASP A 413 -8.78 9.42 18.53
N ALA A 414 -8.33 8.27 18.04
CA ALA A 414 -6.91 8.00 17.83
C ALA A 414 -6.26 9.03 16.89
N PHE A 415 -6.94 9.41 15.80
CA PHE A 415 -6.47 10.48 14.91
C PHE A 415 -6.35 11.83 15.62
N LYS A 416 -7.33 12.20 16.46
CA LYS A 416 -7.27 13.44 17.24
C LYS A 416 -6.07 13.43 18.20
N ARG A 417 -5.81 12.30 18.87
CA ARG A 417 -4.67 12.16 19.79
C ARG A 417 -3.32 12.29 19.10
N VAL A 418 -3.15 11.70 17.91
CA VAL A 418 -1.91 11.84 17.13
C VAL A 418 -1.60 13.31 16.83
N VAL A 419 -2.63 14.12 16.56
CA VAL A 419 -2.48 15.56 16.28
C VAL A 419 -2.24 16.37 17.56
N ALA A 420 -2.92 16.02 18.65
CA ALA A 420 -2.83 16.73 19.92
C ALA A 420 -1.51 16.47 20.66
N ASP A 421 -0.99 15.25 20.63
CA ASP A 421 0.21 14.83 21.33
C ASP A 421 0.92 13.68 20.60
N PHE A 422 1.77 14.02 19.64
CA PHE A 422 2.46 13.03 18.83
C PHE A 422 3.47 12.18 19.62
N GLU A 423 4.11 12.72 20.65
CA GLU A 423 5.03 11.95 21.50
C GLU A 423 4.27 10.96 22.39
N GLY A 424 3.10 11.39 22.86
CA GLY A 424 2.36 10.72 23.90
C GLY A 424 1.21 9.83 23.47
N PHE A 425 0.71 9.95 22.24
CA PHE A 425 -0.54 9.26 21.85
C PHE A 425 -0.50 7.75 22.05
N ARG A 426 0.68 7.14 21.89
CA ARG A 426 0.88 5.68 22.03
C ARG A 426 0.73 5.13 23.44
N TYR A 427 0.67 6.01 24.44
CA TYR A 427 0.40 5.64 25.82
C TYR A 427 -1.11 5.67 26.15
N GLY A 428 -1.97 6.00 25.19
CA GLY A 428 -3.41 5.79 25.34
C GLY A 428 -3.77 4.31 25.20
N HIS A 429 -4.31 3.72 26.26
CA HIS A 429 -4.84 2.36 26.27
C HIS A 429 -6.37 2.40 26.23
N TYR A 430 -6.93 1.97 25.10
CA TYR A 430 -8.36 1.94 24.86
C TYR A 430 -8.98 0.69 25.48
N LYS A 431 -10.10 0.86 26.18
CA LYS A 431 -10.95 -0.23 26.65
C LYS A 431 -12.37 -0.01 26.15
N ILE A 432 -12.86 -0.97 25.38
CA ILE A 432 -14.23 -0.98 24.86
C ILE A 432 -15.17 -1.35 26.01
N LEU A 433 -16.17 -0.51 26.26
CA LEU A 433 -17.17 -0.74 27.32
C LEU A 433 -18.42 -1.42 26.77
N ASP A 434 -18.85 -0.99 25.58
CA ASP A 434 -19.99 -1.51 24.83
C ASP A 434 -19.85 -1.16 23.34
N ASP A 435 -20.92 -1.37 22.56
CA ASP A 435 -20.92 -1.15 21.10
C ASP A 435 -20.80 0.32 20.67
N GLU A 436 -20.90 1.28 21.59
CA GLU A 436 -20.83 2.72 21.32
C GLU A 436 -19.69 3.42 22.09
N ASN A 437 -19.38 2.96 23.29
CA ASN A 437 -18.55 3.65 24.27
C ASN A 437 -17.21 2.96 24.54
N PHE A 438 -16.21 3.78 24.82
CA PHE A 438 -14.88 3.36 25.23
C PHE A 438 -14.32 4.28 26.32
N GLU A 439 -13.37 3.79 27.09
CA GLU A 439 -12.50 4.61 27.95
C GLU A 439 -11.07 4.59 27.43
N VAL A 440 -10.29 5.63 27.76
CA VAL A 440 -8.85 5.66 27.49
C VAL A 440 -8.10 5.84 28.79
N GLU A 441 -7.40 4.79 29.21
CA GLU A 441 -6.44 4.81 30.29
C GLU A 441 -5.10 5.36 29.76
N ILE A 442 -4.51 6.34 30.46
CA ILE A 442 -3.19 6.85 30.09
C ILE A 442 -2.14 6.04 30.84
N LEU A 443 -1.38 5.23 30.10
CA LEU A 443 -0.26 4.47 30.64
C LEU A 443 0.90 5.40 31.02
N GLU A 444 1.69 4.97 32.00
CA GLU A 444 2.87 5.71 32.45
C GLU A 444 3.90 5.80 31.31
N ARG A 445 4.38 7.02 31.03
CA ARG A 445 5.45 7.24 30.07
C ARG A 445 6.77 6.91 30.76
N PRO A 446 7.66 6.10 30.15
CA PRO A 446 9.02 5.98 30.62
C PRO A 446 9.63 7.38 30.72
N GLU A 447 10.24 7.72 31.86
CA GLU A 447 11.01 8.95 31.94
C GLU A 447 12.11 8.91 30.86
N PRO A 448 12.31 10.00 30.09
CA PRO A 448 13.43 10.05 29.17
C PRO A 448 14.71 9.79 29.95
N PRO A 449 15.67 9.01 29.40
CA PRO A 449 16.91 8.72 30.11
C PRO A 449 17.54 10.05 30.57
N ALA A 450 17.83 10.13 31.86
CA ALA A 450 18.47 11.30 32.44
C ALA A 450 19.80 11.59 31.70
N GLU A 451 19.96 12.85 31.28
CA GLU A 451 21.15 13.46 30.68
C GLU A 451 21.38 13.20 29.17
N ILE A 452 20.78 14.07 28.34
CA ILE A 452 21.55 14.69 27.25
C ILE A 452 22.13 15.97 27.87
N GLU A 453 23.46 16.06 27.98
CA GLU A 453 24.13 17.29 28.45
C GLU A 453 23.60 18.49 27.66
N GLU A 454 22.82 19.36 28.32
CA GLU A 454 22.44 20.65 27.78
C GLU A 454 23.72 21.47 27.54
N VAL A 455 24.10 21.65 26.28
CA VAL A 455 24.99 22.75 25.91
C VAL A 455 24.13 24.01 25.95
N VAL A 456 24.07 24.63 27.13
CA VAL A 456 23.38 25.90 27.35
C VAL A 456 24.08 26.98 26.52
N VAL A 457 23.40 27.46 25.47
CA VAL A 457 23.76 28.70 24.79
C VAL A 457 22.86 29.79 25.37
N GLU A 458 23.45 30.72 26.13
CA GLU A 458 22.72 31.84 26.72
C GLU A 458 22.13 32.74 25.62
N ALA A 459 20.81 32.75 25.50
CA ALA A 459 20.07 33.72 24.69
C ALA A 459 19.70 34.94 25.54
N ALA A 460 20.00 36.14 25.02
CA ALA A 460 19.64 37.41 25.64
C ALA A 460 18.11 37.58 25.72
N ARG A 461 17.64 38.02 26.89
CA ARG A 461 16.24 38.37 27.17
C ARG A 461 15.87 39.70 26.53
N GLU A 462 14.73 39.74 25.86
CA GLU A 462 13.87 40.94 25.78
C GLU A 462 12.44 40.56 26.17
N GLU A 463 11.79 41.52 26.86
CA GLU A 463 10.56 41.38 27.65
C GLU A 463 9.25 41.43 26.83
N GLU A 464 8.21 40.98 27.53
CA GLU A 464 6.80 40.74 27.20
C GLU A 464 6.04 41.78 26.34
N ILE A 465 5.10 41.28 25.53
CA ILE A 465 3.78 41.90 25.34
C ILE A 465 2.67 40.84 25.44
N LEU A 466 1.69 41.16 26.27
CA LEU A 466 0.48 40.43 26.65
C LEU A 466 -0.58 40.30 25.53
N ASP A 467 -1.24 39.14 25.55
CA ASP A 467 -2.68 38.87 25.45
C ASP A 467 -3.51 39.61 24.39
N ASN A 468 -4.07 38.83 23.45
CA ASN A 468 -5.50 38.89 23.12
C ASN A 468 -5.90 37.77 22.13
N GLY A 469 -6.91 37.00 22.52
CA GLY A 469 -8.04 36.69 21.62
C GLY A 469 -7.96 35.38 20.81
N ASN A 470 -8.52 34.34 21.42
CA ASN A 470 -8.79 32.99 20.89
C ASN A 470 -9.55 32.93 19.55
N GLY A 471 -9.31 31.82 18.84
CA GLY A 471 -10.25 31.21 17.90
C GLY A 471 -9.56 30.31 16.87
N GLY A 472 -9.16 29.08 17.25
CA GLY A 472 -8.45 28.16 16.36
C GLY A 472 -8.91 26.71 16.54
N LEU A 473 -9.24 26.06 15.41
CA LEU A 473 -9.52 24.64 15.08
C LEU A 473 -10.39 23.79 16.04
N LEU A 474 -10.27 23.96 17.35
CA LEU A 474 -11.14 23.36 18.37
C LEU A 474 -12.54 23.97 18.33
N GLU A 475 -12.70 25.28 18.10
CA GLU A 475 -14.03 25.90 17.95
C GLU A 475 -14.76 25.43 16.68
N GLU A 476 -14.04 25.13 15.59
CA GLU A 476 -14.63 24.53 14.38
C GLU A 476 -15.06 23.07 14.59
N ILE A 477 -14.54 22.39 15.61
CA ILE A 477 -14.94 21.03 15.98
C ILE A 477 -16.04 21.07 17.05
N ASP A 478 -16.00 22.05 17.96
CA ASP A 478 -16.95 22.21 19.08
C ASP A 478 -18.25 22.92 18.64
N GLU A 479 -18.21 23.88 17.70
CA GLU A 479 -19.41 24.45 17.06
C GLU A 479 -20.16 23.41 16.21
N ASN A 480 -19.45 22.41 15.68
CA ASN A 480 -20.05 21.33 14.89
C ASN A 480 -20.67 20.22 15.76
N LEU A 481 -20.29 20.11 17.03
CA LEU A 481 -20.97 19.24 18.01
C LEU A 481 -22.21 19.92 18.63
N LYS A 482 -22.27 21.25 18.67
CA LYS A 482 -23.43 22.00 19.16
C LYS A 482 -24.54 22.21 18.11
N LYS A 483 -24.25 21.97 16.83
CA LYS A 483 -25.23 22.10 15.72
C LYS A 483 -26.12 20.88 15.52
N GLU A 484 -25.98 19.82 16.31
CA GLU A 484 -26.89 18.66 16.29
C GLU A 484 -28.19 18.86 17.08
N ASP A 485 -28.37 19.99 17.78
CA ASP A 485 -29.57 20.26 18.60
C ASP A 485 -30.53 21.36 18.07
N GLU A 486 -30.33 21.91 16.87
CA GLU A 486 -31.29 22.86 16.28
C GLU A 486 -31.85 22.37 14.94
N VAL A 487 -33.03 21.75 15.00
CA VAL A 487 -33.92 21.55 13.86
C VAL A 487 -34.62 22.88 13.56
N PRO A 488 -34.49 23.47 12.35
CA PRO A 488 -35.34 24.59 11.97
C PRO A 488 -36.77 24.10 11.72
N GLN A 489 -37.69 24.45 12.61
CA GLN A 489 -39.13 24.44 12.34
C GLN A 489 -39.44 25.50 11.28
N GLU A 490 -39.32 25.16 10.01
CA GLU A 490 -39.95 25.93 8.92
C GLU A 490 -40.09 25.03 7.69
N LEU A 491 -41.13 24.20 7.71
CA LEU A 491 -41.87 23.67 6.55
C LEU A 491 -43.11 22.92 7.06
N LEU A 492 -43.89 23.58 7.91
CA LEU A 492 -45.23 23.18 8.33
C LEU A 492 -46.06 24.45 8.36
N GLU A 493 -46.69 24.78 7.23
CA GLU A 493 -47.95 25.54 7.14
C GLU A 493 -48.26 25.81 5.65
N VAL A 494 -49.07 24.94 5.06
CA VAL A 494 -50.10 25.41 4.12
C VAL A 494 -51.42 24.92 4.69
N GLU A 495 -52.11 25.84 5.34
CA GLU A 495 -53.43 25.66 5.92
C GLU A 495 -54.49 25.31 4.87
N SER A 496 -55.37 24.43 5.33
CA SER A 496 -56.79 24.27 5.01
C SER A 496 -57.46 25.26 4.05
N HIS A 497 -58.07 24.71 3.00
CA HIS A 497 -59.39 25.15 2.54
C HIS A 497 -60.31 23.94 2.28
N VAL A 498 -61.52 24.07 2.84
CA VAL A 498 -62.67 23.17 2.90
C VAL A 498 -63.30 22.98 1.50
N VAL A 499 -63.81 21.78 1.17
CA VAL A 499 -65.22 21.50 0.73
C VAL A 499 -65.43 19.97 0.60
N GLU A 500 -66.62 19.57 1.04
CA GLU A 500 -67.30 18.26 1.08
C GLU A 500 -67.31 17.47 -0.25
N GLU A 501 -67.31 16.13 -0.19
CA GLU A 501 -68.41 15.27 -0.69
C GLU A 501 -68.11 13.75 -0.57
N GLU A 502 -69.00 13.08 0.18
CA GLU A 502 -69.65 11.77 -0.06
C GLU A 502 -68.93 10.53 -0.66
N SER A 503 -68.79 9.51 0.21
CA SER A 503 -69.46 8.19 0.14
C SER A 503 -69.05 7.06 -0.85
N GLN A 504 -69.31 5.83 -0.38
CA GLN A 504 -69.30 4.49 -1.02
C GLN A 504 -67.93 3.78 -1.02
N GLY A 505 -67.72 2.71 -0.24
CA GLY A 505 -68.37 1.39 -0.33
C GLY A 505 -67.50 0.51 -1.26
N VAL A 506 -66.88 -0.58 -0.83
CA VAL A 506 -67.49 -1.91 -0.68
C VAL A 506 -66.52 -2.86 0.05
N LYS A 507 -67.10 -3.69 0.92
CA LYS A 507 -66.53 -4.87 1.59
C LYS A 507 -66.34 -6.03 0.59
N GLU A 508 -65.37 -6.90 0.82
CA GLU A 508 -65.67 -8.35 0.91
C GLU A 508 -64.58 -9.12 1.66
N GLU A 509 -65.02 -9.84 2.69
CA GLU A 509 -64.31 -10.84 3.49
C GLU A 509 -64.45 -12.23 2.85
N SER A 510 -63.49 -13.14 3.10
CA SER A 510 -63.69 -14.54 3.60
C SER A 510 -62.35 -15.30 3.54
N GLN A 511 -61.70 -15.62 4.67
CA GLN A 511 -61.82 -16.83 5.52
C GLN A 511 -61.74 -18.16 4.74
N CYS A 512 -60.64 -18.92 4.81
CA CYS A 512 -60.18 -19.87 5.86
C CYS A 512 -60.41 -21.33 5.42
N VAL A 513 -59.42 -22.21 5.67
CA VAL A 513 -59.51 -23.45 6.47
C VAL A 513 -58.33 -24.40 6.18
N GLU A 514 -57.72 -24.87 7.26
CA GLU A 514 -56.66 -25.89 7.42
C GLU A 514 -57.06 -27.30 6.95
N ASN A 515 -56.07 -28.19 6.76
CA ASN A 515 -56.06 -29.52 7.39
C ASN A 515 -54.75 -30.30 7.12
N GLY A 516 -54.08 -30.72 8.21
CA GLY A 516 -53.86 -32.15 8.52
C GLY A 516 -52.74 -32.98 7.86
N ILE A 517 -51.79 -33.40 8.69
CA ILE A 517 -50.67 -34.37 8.52
C ILE A 517 -51.19 -35.84 8.40
N PRO A 518 -50.40 -36.88 8.02
CA PRO A 518 -49.50 -37.57 8.98
C PRO A 518 -48.18 -38.18 8.42
N GLU A 519 -47.26 -38.49 9.35
CA GLU A 519 -46.00 -39.25 9.23
C GLU A 519 -46.16 -40.71 8.76
N LEU A 520 -45.05 -41.31 8.26
CA LEU A 520 -44.83 -42.76 8.22
C LEU A 520 -43.34 -43.11 8.45
N LYS A 521 -43.13 -44.18 9.22
CA LYS A 521 -41.86 -44.72 9.74
C LYS A 521 -41.50 -46.06 9.06
N THR A 522 -40.20 -46.42 9.18
CA THR A 522 -39.55 -47.76 9.30
C THR A 522 -39.19 -48.65 8.09
N THR A 523 -37.91 -49.09 8.09
CA THR A 523 -37.29 -50.46 7.92
C THR A 523 -36.06 -50.43 6.97
N GLU A 524 -34.81 -50.62 7.39
CA GLU A 524 -34.00 -51.80 7.84
C GLU A 524 -33.11 -52.48 6.76
N SER A 525 -31.80 -52.58 7.07
CA SER A 525 -30.74 -53.51 6.58
C SER A 525 -30.27 -53.41 5.10
N VAL A 526 -28.98 -53.50 4.76
CA VAL A 526 -28.06 -54.65 4.90
C VAL A 526 -26.57 -54.22 4.90
N GLU A 527 -25.78 -54.88 5.75
CA GLU A 527 -24.31 -54.90 5.81
C GLU A 527 -23.66 -55.63 4.62
N THR A 528 -22.47 -55.20 4.18
CA THR A 528 -21.38 -56.17 3.93
C THR A 528 -20.01 -55.51 4.16
N THR A 529 -19.26 -56.14 5.05
CA THR A 529 -17.90 -55.83 5.52
C THR A 529 -16.85 -56.55 4.64
N VAL A 530 -15.54 -56.30 4.92
CA VAL A 530 -14.35 -57.19 4.68
C VAL A 530 -13.58 -56.89 3.36
N LEU A 531 -12.27 -56.60 3.27
CA LEU A 531 -11.12 -56.65 4.19
C LEU A 531 -9.92 -55.81 3.68
N SER A 532 -9.18 -55.22 4.63
CA SER A 532 -7.72 -55.11 4.80
C SER A 532 -6.75 -55.16 3.61
N SER A 533 -5.78 -54.25 3.58
CA SER A 533 -4.45 -54.47 4.20
C SER A 533 -3.56 -53.23 4.07
N GLU A 534 -2.96 -52.82 5.19
CA GLU A 534 -1.92 -51.79 5.34
C GLU A 534 -0.53 -52.27 4.82
N PRO A 535 0.61 -51.64 5.20
CA PRO A 535 1.32 -50.62 4.41
C PRO A 535 2.74 -51.10 4.04
N LEU A 536 3.46 -50.37 3.18
CA LEU A 536 4.91 -50.55 3.06
C LEU A 536 5.63 -49.21 2.96
N GLU A 537 6.63 -49.12 3.81
CA GLU A 537 7.52 -48.01 4.05
C GLU A 537 8.91 -48.38 3.46
N VAL A 538 9.74 -47.35 3.22
CA VAL A 538 11.22 -47.36 3.22
C VAL A 538 12.01 -47.49 1.87
N THR A 539 12.96 -46.54 1.74
CA THR A 539 14.31 -46.55 1.10
C THR A 539 14.61 -46.12 -0.35
N SER A 540 15.25 -44.95 -0.45
CA SER A 540 16.65 -44.70 -0.90
C SER A 540 17.17 -45.07 -2.30
N ILE A 541 17.61 -44.02 -3.02
CA ILE A 541 18.84 -43.84 -3.83
C ILE A 541 19.63 -45.10 -4.28
N SER A 542 19.77 -45.31 -5.60
CA SER A 542 21.08 -45.42 -6.28
C SER A 542 21.00 -45.67 -7.80
N THR A 543 21.77 -44.86 -8.52
CA THR A 543 22.33 -44.94 -9.88
C THR A 543 22.56 -46.33 -10.48
N ILE A 544 22.15 -46.56 -11.76
CA ILE A 544 22.93 -47.30 -12.77
C ILE A 544 22.72 -46.66 -14.17
N GLN A 545 23.83 -46.31 -14.80
CA GLN A 545 24.02 -45.85 -16.18
C GLN A 545 24.02 -47.01 -17.21
N THR A 546 23.98 -46.61 -18.49
CA THR A 546 24.53 -47.26 -19.72
C THR A 546 23.49 -47.94 -20.62
N ALA A 547 23.48 -47.85 -21.96
CA ALA A 547 23.85 -46.85 -22.98
C ALA A 547 23.33 -47.42 -24.33
N MET A 548 23.05 -46.55 -25.30
CA MET A 548 23.53 -46.58 -26.70
C MET A 548 22.51 -46.10 -27.76
N THR A 549 22.90 -44.99 -28.43
CA THR A 549 22.90 -44.69 -29.89
C THR A 549 21.58 -44.86 -30.67
N SER A 550 21.09 -43.94 -31.50
CA SER A 550 21.71 -43.03 -32.50
C SER A 550 20.66 -41.95 -32.86
N SER A 551 20.97 -40.68 -33.15
CA SER A 551 21.53 -40.25 -34.44
C SER A 551 22.00 -38.79 -34.37
N ASN A 552 23.20 -38.55 -34.88
CA ASN A 552 23.74 -37.25 -35.24
C ASN A 552 23.14 -36.75 -36.55
N ASP A 553 22.87 -35.45 -36.62
CA ASP A 553 23.33 -34.52 -37.68
C ASP A 553 22.33 -33.37 -37.79
N VAL A 554 22.63 -32.23 -37.15
CA VAL A 554 22.68 -30.86 -37.72
C VAL A 554 23.42 -29.98 -36.70
N VAL A 555 24.76 -29.94 -36.80
CA VAL A 555 25.63 -28.93 -36.16
C VAL A 555 26.43 -28.31 -37.28
N GLU A 556 25.91 -27.24 -37.89
CA GLU A 556 26.70 -26.40 -38.80
C GLU A 556 26.01 -25.05 -39.12
N THR A 557 25.66 -24.21 -38.12
CA THR A 557 25.37 -22.77 -38.41
C THR A 557 25.29 -21.76 -37.24
N VAL A 558 25.94 -21.95 -36.08
CA VAL A 558 25.94 -20.88 -35.04
C VAL A 558 27.31 -20.56 -34.40
N THR A 559 28.36 -21.32 -34.71
CA THR A 559 29.74 -21.06 -34.26
C THR A 559 30.53 -20.10 -35.17
N GLU A 560 29.87 -19.09 -35.76
CA GLU A 560 30.54 -18.01 -36.51
C GLU A 560 30.19 -16.57 -36.03
N SER A 561 29.37 -16.41 -34.99
CA SER A 561 29.00 -15.08 -34.47
C SER A 561 29.57 -14.73 -33.09
N LEU A 562 30.36 -15.61 -32.48
CA LEU A 562 30.91 -15.40 -31.12
C LEU A 562 32.43 -15.08 -31.09
N GLU A 563 33.11 -15.04 -32.25
CA GLU A 563 34.52 -14.65 -32.35
C GLU A 563 34.77 -13.21 -32.84
N LYS A 564 33.74 -12.36 -32.92
CA LYS A 564 33.85 -10.97 -33.40
C LYS A 564 33.73 -9.85 -32.36
N LEU A 565 33.68 -10.15 -31.05
CA LEU A 565 33.58 -9.11 -30.01
C LEU A 565 34.61 -9.23 -28.87
N GLN A 566 35.82 -9.70 -29.18
CA GLN A 566 37.00 -9.46 -28.33
C GLN A 566 38.19 -8.99 -29.17
N LYS A 567 38.40 -7.66 -29.20
CA LYS A 567 39.72 -6.96 -29.12
C LYS A 567 39.58 -5.49 -29.52
N VAL A 568 40.43 -4.65 -28.89
CA VAL A 568 40.75 -3.22 -29.15
C VAL A 568 39.78 -2.24 -28.44
N GLU A 569 40.18 -1.38 -27.49
CA GLU A 569 41.49 -0.89 -27.03
C GLU A 569 41.39 -0.29 -25.61
N THR A 570 42.47 -0.42 -24.85
CA THR A 570 42.77 0.24 -23.57
C THR A 570 43.65 1.47 -23.77
N SER A 571 43.30 2.60 -23.15
CA SER A 571 44.23 3.59 -22.53
C SER A 571 43.35 4.47 -21.62
N THR A 572 43.69 4.76 -20.36
CA THR A 572 44.74 5.70 -19.96
C THR A 572 45.27 5.41 -18.54
N GLU A 573 46.46 5.95 -18.29
CA GLU A 573 47.43 5.70 -17.22
C GLU A 573 46.98 5.94 -15.77
N VAL A 574 47.42 5.05 -14.88
CA VAL A 574 47.49 5.24 -13.42
C VAL A 574 48.94 5.61 -13.07
N VAL A 575 49.14 6.74 -12.40
CA VAL A 575 50.41 7.10 -11.74
C VAL A 575 50.23 6.87 -10.24
N GLU A 576 50.92 5.85 -9.71
CA GLU A 576 51.11 5.63 -8.28
C GLU A 576 52.15 6.59 -7.70
N THR A 577 51.90 7.10 -6.49
CA THR A 577 52.96 7.35 -5.51
C THR A 577 52.52 7.00 -4.08
N ARG A 578 53.12 5.90 -3.61
CA ARG A 578 53.34 5.39 -2.24
C ARG A 578 53.17 6.36 -1.05
N THR A 579 52.67 5.82 0.05
CA THR A 579 53.40 5.77 1.33
C THR A 579 53.08 4.51 2.14
N SER A 580 54.15 3.95 2.71
CA SER A 580 54.27 2.72 3.48
C SER A 580 53.60 2.78 4.87
N GLY A 581 53.12 1.63 5.35
CA GLY A 581 52.38 1.49 6.61
C GLY A 581 53.21 1.46 7.89
N VAL A 582 52.50 1.26 9.01
CA VAL A 582 52.90 0.53 10.21
C VAL A 582 51.64 -0.10 10.80
N VAL A 583 51.77 -1.38 11.16
CA VAL A 583 50.80 -2.24 11.84
C VAL A 583 50.82 -1.94 13.34
N GLU A 584 49.66 -1.79 13.97
CA GLU A 584 49.48 -2.21 15.37
C GLU A 584 48.05 -2.72 15.60
N THR A 585 47.98 -3.93 16.17
CA THR A 585 46.80 -4.76 16.37
C THR A 585 46.04 -4.31 17.61
N ILE A 586 44.76 -3.96 17.50
CA ILE A 586 43.83 -3.97 18.64
C ILE A 586 42.53 -4.64 18.20
N SER A 587 42.13 -5.65 18.96
CA SER A 587 40.90 -6.41 18.79
C SER A 587 39.67 -5.57 19.08
N SER A 588 38.77 -5.45 18.12
CA SER A 588 37.32 -5.43 18.32
C SER A 588 36.66 -5.44 16.96
N GLY A 589 36.05 -6.57 16.60
CA GLY A 589 35.13 -6.59 15.46
C GLY A 589 33.99 -5.63 15.73
N VAL A 590 33.78 -4.71 14.78
CA VAL A 590 32.59 -3.90 14.47
C VAL A 590 33.11 -2.71 13.64
N ILE A 591 32.36 -2.32 12.60
CA ILE A 591 32.63 -1.27 11.61
C ILE A 591 33.40 -1.74 10.36
N GLU A 592 32.73 -2.50 9.49
CA GLU A 592 33.05 -2.49 8.04
C GLU A 592 31.81 -2.51 7.12
N THR A 593 30.59 -2.62 7.67
CA THR A 593 29.34 -2.66 6.88
C THR A 593 28.77 -1.30 6.48
N SER A 594 29.30 -0.19 7.01
CA SER A 594 28.76 1.16 6.75
C SER A 594 29.03 1.63 5.31
N SER A 595 30.25 1.42 4.79
CA SER A 595 30.69 1.94 3.48
C SER A 595 29.96 1.29 2.30
N GLU A 596 29.75 -0.02 2.34
CA GLU A 596 29.13 -0.76 1.22
C GLU A 596 27.62 -0.51 1.12
N LEU A 597 26.94 -0.32 2.26
CA LEU A 597 25.54 0.14 2.33
C LEU A 597 25.37 1.59 1.84
N LEU A 598 26.43 2.39 1.87
CA LEU A 598 26.40 3.81 1.48
C LEU A 598 26.47 4.01 -0.04
N GLU A 599 27.25 3.21 -0.77
CA GLU A 599 27.33 3.30 -2.24
C GLU A 599 26.08 2.74 -2.93
N THR A 600 25.50 1.65 -2.39
CA THR A 600 24.28 1.02 -2.93
C THR A 600 23.08 1.95 -2.90
N THR A 601 22.94 2.78 -1.85
CA THR A 601 21.79 3.70 -1.71
C THR A 601 21.75 4.75 -2.83
N THR A 602 22.91 5.24 -3.30
CA THR A 602 22.99 6.32 -4.30
C THR A 602 22.61 5.84 -5.70
N MET A 603 23.00 4.63 -6.09
CA MET A 603 22.64 4.05 -7.40
C MET A 603 21.15 3.69 -7.48
N GLU A 604 20.54 3.26 -6.38
CA GLU A 604 19.11 2.90 -6.34
C GLU A 604 18.20 4.11 -6.55
N VAL A 605 18.55 5.26 -5.97
CA VAL A 605 17.80 6.52 -6.19
C VAL A 605 17.80 6.90 -7.67
N VAL A 606 18.90 6.65 -8.40
CA VAL A 606 18.98 6.93 -9.84
C VAL A 606 18.08 6.00 -10.64
N GLU A 607 18.08 4.69 -10.34
CA GLU A 607 17.26 3.70 -11.06
C GLU A 607 15.76 3.85 -10.75
N GLU A 608 15.38 4.05 -9.48
CA GLU A 608 13.99 4.31 -9.07
C GLU A 608 13.47 5.62 -9.69
N ARG A 609 14.35 6.63 -9.84
CA ARG A 609 14.01 7.91 -10.48
C ARG A 609 13.86 7.78 -11.99
N LYS A 610 14.63 6.89 -12.64
CA LYS A 610 14.45 6.59 -14.07
C LYS A 610 13.05 6.06 -14.35
N VAL A 611 12.61 5.07 -13.58
CA VAL A 611 11.25 4.50 -13.66
C VAL A 611 10.16 5.55 -13.41
N TYR A 612 10.34 6.43 -12.41
CA TYR A 612 9.39 7.51 -12.13
C TYR A 612 9.34 8.56 -13.26
N THR A 613 10.49 8.89 -13.84
CA THR A 613 10.60 9.89 -14.92
C THR A 613 9.97 9.37 -16.22
N GLU A 614 10.24 8.11 -16.58
CA GLU A 614 9.63 7.43 -17.73
C GLU A 614 8.10 7.39 -17.62
N ARG A 615 7.55 7.07 -16.43
CA ARG A 615 6.11 7.10 -16.20
C ARG A 615 5.50 8.48 -16.30
N ARG A 616 6.17 9.49 -15.76
CA ARG A 616 5.67 10.87 -15.81
C ARG A 616 5.70 11.42 -17.25
N VAL A 617 6.63 10.93 -18.07
CA VAL A 617 6.66 11.16 -19.52
C VAL A 617 5.45 10.50 -20.19
N GLU A 618 5.13 9.24 -19.88
CA GLU A 618 3.92 8.58 -20.36
C GLU A 618 2.64 9.31 -19.92
N GLU A 619 2.57 9.80 -18.68
CA GLU A 619 1.44 10.61 -18.17
C GLU A 619 1.24 11.90 -18.97
N ILE A 620 2.33 12.63 -19.24
CA ILE A 620 2.31 13.88 -20.02
C ILE A 620 1.87 13.61 -21.47
N VAL A 621 2.27 12.46 -22.04
CA VAL A 621 1.85 12.01 -23.38
C VAL A 621 0.36 11.66 -23.41
N ILE A 622 -0.18 11.04 -22.36
CA ILE A 622 -1.61 10.70 -22.23
C ILE A 622 -2.46 11.98 -22.08
N ASP A 623 -1.99 12.98 -21.35
CA ASP A 623 -2.68 14.28 -21.16
C ASP A 623 -2.58 15.23 -22.38
N GLY A 624 -2.12 14.74 -23.53
CA GLY A 624 -2.20 15.45 -24.82
C GLY A 624 -1.11 16.51 -25.06
N VAL A 625 -0.01 16.47 -24.31
CA VAL A 625 1.15 17.34 -24.57
C VAL A 625 1.96 16.78 -25.74
N ASN A 626 2.36 17.67 -26.67
CA ASN A 626 3.03 17.33 -27.92
C ASN A 626 4.29 16.46 -27.68
N THR A 627 4.29 15.25 -28.23
CA THR A 627 5.33 14.21 -28.04
C THR A 627 6.75 14.70 -28.31
N MET A 628 6.94 15.64 -29.26
CA MET A 628 8.25 16.23 -29.57
C MET A 628 8.86 17.02 -28.39
N GLN A 629 8.06 17.64 -27.54
CA GLN A 629 8.57 18.39 -26.38
C GLN A 629 9.01 17.46 -25.24
N VAL A 630 8.36 16.29 -25.14
CA VAL A 630 8.65 15.31 -24.08
C VAL A 630 9.91 14.52 -24.41
N GLU A 631 10.08 14.09 -25.66
CA GLU A 631 11.31 13.44 -26.15
C GLU A 631 12.53 14.36 -25.97
N ALA A 632 12.39 15.65 -26.27
CA ALA A 632 13.46 16.62 -26.06
C ALA A 632 13.84 16.83 -24.58
N VAL A 633 12.89 16.70 -23.65
CA VAL A 633 13.14 16.79 -22.20
C VAL A 633 13.81 15.52 -21.68
N VAL A 634 13.39 14.34 -22.15
CA VAL A 634 14.03 13.05 -21.82
C VAL A 634 15.46 13.02 -22.34
N GLU A 635 15.68 13.37 -23.61
CA GLU A 635 17.00 13.42 -24.22
C GLU A 635 17.91 14.45 -23.51
N LYS A 636 17.37 15.61 -23.12
CA LYS A 636 18.10 16.60 -22.31
C LYS A 636 18.47 16.04 -20.93
N HIS A 637 17.58 15.27 -20.28
CA HIS A 637 17.85 14.65 -18.99
C HIS A 637 18.90 13.54 -19.09
N GLU A 638 18.83 12.70 -20.12
CA GLU A 638 19.82 11.64 -20.37
C GLU A 638 21.21 12.22 -20.64
N ARG A 639 21.31 13.30 -21.43
CA ARG A 639 22.59 14.00 -21.69
C ARG A 639 23.17 14.63 -20.43
N ILE A 640 22.33 15.17 -19.54
CA ILE A 640 22.77 15.70 -18.23
C ILE A 640 23.23 14.57 -17.30
N LEU A 641 22.52 13.44 -17.26
CA LEU A 641 22.90 12.26 -16.47
C LEU A 641 24.21 11.63 -16.98
N ASN A 642 24.49 11.75 -18.28
CA ASN A 642 25.73 11.28 -18.92
C ASN A 642 26.88 12.31 -18.86
N GLY A 643 26.71 13.44 -18.17
CA GLY A 643 27.76 14.43 -17.96
C GLY A 643 28.09 15.33 -19.16
N GLU A 644 27.22 15.41 -20.17
CA GLU A 644 27.42 16.27 -21.33
C GLU A 644 27.10 17.75 -21.00
N GLN A 645 28.01 18.68 -21.33
CA GLN A 645 27.75 20.12 -21.24
C GLN A 645 26.86 20.59 -22.40
N LEU A 646 25.71 21.18 -22.08
CA LEU A 646 24.82 21.81 -23.07
C LEU A 646 25.46 23.09 -23.64
N SER A 647 25.46 23.23 -24.98
CA SER A 647 26.04 24.38 -25.68
C SER A 647 25.24 25.68 -25.46
N GLU A 648 25.92 26.82 -25.55
CA GLU A 648 25.34 28.17 -25.33
C GLU A 648 24.16 28.50 -26.25
N THR A 649 24.02 27.81 -27.39
CA THR A 649 22.94 28.03 -28.36
C THR A 649 21.56 27.61 -27.84
N MET A 650 21.48 26.73 -26.83
CA MET A 650 20.19 26.35 -26.21
C MET A 650 19.73 27.31 -25.11
N LYS A 651 20.60 28.20 -24.61
CA LYS A 651 20.22 29.21 -23.60
C LYS A 651 19.37 30.34 -24.20
N SER A 652 19.50 30.62 -25.49
CA SER A 652 18.77 31.74 -26.13
C SER A 652 17.34 31.41 -26.56
N HIS A 653 16.92 30.14 -26.51
CA HIS A 653 15.52 29.76 -26.77
C HIS A 653 14.67 29.67 -25.49
N GLU A 654 15.26 29.90 -24.31
CA GLU A 654 14.55 29.88 -23.03
C GLU A 654 13.73 31.17 -22.76
N ASP A 655 13.95 32.27 -23.49
CA ASP A 655 13.33 33.56 -23.16
C ASP A 655 11.96 33.86 -23.80
N GLU A 656 11.50 33.13 -24.82
CA GLU A 656 10.26 33.52 -25.53
C GLU A 656 9.05 32.59 -25.40
N ASN A 657 9.18 31.31 -24.99
CA ASN A 657 8.04 30.37 -25.08
C ASN A 657 7.71 29.50 -23.85
N VAL A 658 8.38 29.66 -22.71
CA VAL A 658 8.10 28.83 -21.51
C VAL A 658 7.32 29.55 -20.41
N VAL A 659 7.07 30.86 -20.54
CA VAL A 659 6.44 31.66 -19.47
C VAL A 659 4.91 31.44 -19.36
N LYS A 660 4.24 30.72 -20.26
CA LYS A 660 2.77 30.71 -20.26
C LYS A 660 2.05 29.58 -19.55
N HIS A 661 2.65 28.42 -19.24
CA HIS A 661 1.97 27.38 -18.46
C HIS A 661 2.95 26.81 -17.42
N ARG A 662 2.89 27.37 -16.21
CA ARG A 662 3.64 26.92 -15.04
C ARG A 662 2.69 26.30 -14.04
#